data_AF-A0A0B7AD11-F1
#
_entry.id   AF-A0A0B7AD11-F1
#
_cell.length_a   1.000
_cell.length_b   1.000
_cell.length_c   1.000
_cell.angle_alpha   90.00
_cell.angle_beta   90.00
_cell.angle_gamma   90.00
#
_symmetry.space_group_name_H-M   'P 1'
#
loop_
_entity.id
_entity.type
_entity.pdbx_description
1 polymer ?
#
loop_
_entity_poly.entity_id
_entity_poly.type
_entity_poly.pdbx_seq_one_letter_code
_entity_poly.pdbx_strand_id
1 'polypeptide(L)'
;MVQLLLISALLLSVPAFCTGQGPLNVSFQMNGVTGSAILTWQAFNLTATITLSESLGAGPVNVEIRPIWVDYDVDDKCSTAQLGAAIPGWTASVTFTTSTAVVSFPNVESLDSLEGYSILLYGSSKAVCASIESRQEHATAFAQFQNLVQGYVYFRQSMSNYTRIVTDLFSEQGSYNSSWFISNTFNSCSLITPGVQLKEFNPSNANGVNCSKTSQASCAAGQLSDKLGNVTIGGNKREARLGYTDKSLSSISDINGKLLLIKTSNGSFACAVIKAFSGHKALVEFSHEGVTGSVMFSQSSPLDPTTTVINITGLNNMASGYHVHVWPTPTKITDGQDLCGGIIVSGHYNPYNKIVTSPSYPSPDNSTDDMYELGDLSSKYGTMAQKTNMINTYTDYNLPLYGQNSIIGRSFVIHHNDSAGSRWICANIEPYSYPVVAAIAVFEFPVIGQIIFVQGQDQLETSIFAKLDYIDGRPGTTKNRWGINTNTVTNDMLSTTETSRCLSTGAVYNPHNVGQQMNQYTDYCSKNSPLGCKLGDMSGKLGILSIRNAANSDTSARQFFTDTNLPLFGPYSVIGRSVVIFNEMGTSILACANIKMLRDPLLTASFSMGGVSGTVSFSQTAGYGAKKTMVTNKLNGLQDKYRLFVYDLPPASGNTICSDLGNVFNPLNITQNASTTDTDDKFMVGDLSSNGIQTSWNRYNLPLTGLTSINKRSLVVVDQDSQ
;
A
#
# COMPACT_ATOMS: atom_id res chain seq x y z
N MET A 1 36.87 -50.20 -40.26
CA MET A 1 36.73 -50.92 -38.96
C MET A 1 35.91 -49.99 -38.05
N VAL A 2 34.60 -50.25 -37.92
CA VAL A 2 33.97 -50.97 -36.78
C VAL A 2 33.69 -49.94 -35.65
N GLN A 3 32.48 -49.67 -35.16
CA GLN A 3 31.16 -50.31 -35.29
C GLN A 3 30.09 -49.28 -34.88
N LEU A 4 29.04 -49.13 -35.69
CA LEU A 4 27.76 -48.53 -35.30
C LEU A 4 26.97 -49.58 -34.51
N LEU A 5 26.44 -49.23 -33.33
CA LEU A 5 25.44 -50.03 -32.62
C LEU A 5 24.08 -49.34 -32.75
N LEU A 6 23.22 -49.95 -33.58
CA LEU A 6 21.79 -49.71 -33.58
C LEU A 6 21.20 -50.22 -32.26
N ILE A 7 20.44 -49.37 -31.57
CA ILE A 7 19.41 -49.82 -30.63
C ILE A 7 18.07 -49.25 -31.14
N SER A 8 17.27 -50.16 -31.65
CA SER A 8 15.86 -49.99 -31.98
C SER A 8 15.04 -49.75 -30.71
N ALA A 9 14.49 -48.55 -30.56
CA ALA A 9 13.47 -48.26 -29.55
C ALA A 9 12.08 -48.46 -30.16
N LEU A 10 11.39 -49.48 -29.64
CA LEU A 10 10.00 -49.82 -29.92
C LEU A 10 9.11 -48.66 -29.42
N LEU A 11 8.46 -47.94 -30.34
CA LEU A 11 7.41 -46.96 -30.02
C LEU A 11 6.18 -47.70 -29.49
N LEU A 12 6.13 -47.91 -28.18
CA LEU A 12 4.89 -48.11 -27.46
C LEU A 12 4.26 -46.73 -27.26
N SER A 13 3.14 -46.49 -27.94
CA SER A 13 2.26 -45.36 -27.70
C SER A 13 1.67 -45.47 -26.30
N VAL A 14 2.36 -44.90 -25.31
CA VAL A 14 1.80 -44.67 -23.98
C VAL A 14 0.90 -43.42 -24.10
N PRO A 15 -0.39 -43.49 -23.74
CA PRO A 15 -1.22 -42.29 -23.64
C PRO A 15 -0.55 -41.31 -22.68
N ALA A 16 -0.51 -40.02 -23.06
CA ALA A 16 0.06 -38.94 -22.28
C ALA A 16 -0.70 -38.78 -20.95
N PHE A 17 -0.30 -39.56 -19.95
CA PHE A 17 -0.73 -39.41 -18.57
C PHE A 17 0.29 -38.53 -17.84
N CYS A 18 -0.18 -37.37 -17.38
CA CYS A 18 0.40 -36.44 -16.41
C CYS A 18 1.93 -36.43 -16.32
N THR A 19 2.58 -35.66 -17.20
CA THR A 19 3.92 -35.15 -16.93
C THR A 19 3.82 -33.66 -16.59
N GLY A 20 4.30 -33.25 -15.40
CA GLY A 20 4.93 -31.93 -15.28
C GLY A 20 4.36 -30.86 -14.34
N GLN A 21 3.54 -31.16 -13.33
CA GLN A 21 3.43 -30.22 -12.20
C GLN A 21 4.41 -30.64 -11.10
N GLY A 22 5.45 -29.84 -10.89
CA GLY A 22 6.34 -30.00 -9.73
C GLY A 22 5.58 -29.87 -8.41
N PRO A 23 6.19 -30.23 -7.27
CA PRO A 23 5.53 -30.15 -5.97
C PRO A 23 5.04 -28.72 -5.69
N LEU A 24 3.74 -28.58 -5.39
CA LEU A 24 3.13 -27.31 -5.00
C LEU A 24 3.30 -27.13 -3.49
N ASN A 25 3.55 -25.89 -3.07
CA ASN A 25 3.89 -25.57 -1.69
C ASN A 25 2.79 -24.72 -1.08
N VAL A 26 2.64 -24.89 0.22
CA VAL A 26 1.72 -24.14 1.07
C VAL A 26 2.48 -23.77 2.33
N SER A 27 2.35 -22.52 2.77
CA SER A 27 2.88 -22.06 4.06
C SER A 27 1.74 -21.56 4.94
N PHE A 28 1.53 -22.23 6.06
CA PHE A 28 0.54 -21.82 7.06
C PHE A 28 1.18 -20.84 8.03
N GLN A 29 0.56 -19.67 8.18
CA GLN A 29 0.97 -18.58 9.07
C GLN A 29 -0.29 -17.86 9.58
N MET A 30 -1.10 -18.53 10.41
CA MET A 30 -2.38 -17.96 10.86
C MET A 30 -2.87 -18.55 12.19
N ASN A 31 -3.61 -17.75 12.98
CA ASN A 31 -4.29 -18.18 14.22
C ASN A 31 -3.35 -18.88 15.22
N GLY A 32 -2.08 -18.46 15.25
CA GLY A 32 -1.01 -19.01 16.08
C GLY A 32 -0.40 -20.32 15.61
N VAL A 33 -0.85 -20.84 14.47
CA VAL A 33 -0.35 -22.10 13.90
C VAL A 33 0.55 -21.81 12.70
N THR A 34 1.79 -22.25 12.80
CA THR A 34 2.73 -22.26 11.67
C THR A 34 2.77 -23.65 11.05
N GLY A 35 3.15 -23.74 9.78
CA GLY A 35 3.27 -25.04 9.14
C GLY A 35 3.52 -24.97 7.65
N SER A 36 3.51 -26.14 7.02
CA SER A 36 3.58 -26.25 5.57
C SER A 36 2.77 -27.43 5.05
N ALA A 37 2.41 -27.38 3.77
CA ALA A 37 2.00 -28.57 3.06
C ALA A 37 2.71 -28.66 1.70
N ILE A 38 2.96 -29.89 1.28
CA ILE A 38 3.44 -30.20 -0.07
C ILE A 38 2.39 -31.05 -0.75
N LEU A 39 1.92 -30.58 -1.90
CA LEU A 39 0.93 -31.27 -2.70
C LEU A 39 1.62 -31.91 -3.91
N THR A 40 1.37 -33.20 -4.12
CA THR A 40 1.91 -33.97 -5.25
C THR A 40 0.83 -34.78 -5.93
N TRP A 41 0.95 -34.86 -7.25
CA TRP A 41 0.08 -35.67 -8.09
C TRP A 41 0.70 -37.04 -8.33
N GLN A 42 -0.11 -38.09 -8.13
CA GLN A 42 0.22 -39.45 -8.55
C GLN A 42 -0.98 -40.07 -9.26
N ALA A 43 -0.90 -40.17 -10.59
CA ALA A 43 -2.05 -40.51 -11.45
C ALA A 43 -3.25 -39.58 -11.20
N PHE A 44 -4.40 -40.11 -10.78
CA PHE A 44 -5.63 -39.35 -10.46
C PHE A 44 -5.80 -39.05 -8.97
N ASN A 45 -4.74 -39.25 -8.18
CA ASN A 45 -4.77 -39.02 -6.74
C ASN A 45 -3.89 -37.81 -6.43
N LEU A 46 -4.48 -36.82 -5.76
CA LEU A 46 -3.73 -35.75 -5.12
C LEU A 46 -3.37 -36.21 -3.71
N THR A 47 -2.09 -36.13 -3.35
CA THR A 47 -1.63 -36.34 -1.98
C THR A 47 -1.13 -35.02 -1.41
N ALA A 48 -1.56 -34.68 -0.20
CA ALA A 48 -1.04 -33.56 0.56
C ALA A 48 -0.34 -34.08 1.82
N THR A 49 0.96 -33.79 1.92
CA THR A 49 1.74 -34.01 3.14
C THR A 49 1.75 -32.71 3.93
N ILE A 50 1.11 -32.71 5.10
CA ILE A 50 0.84 -31.53 5.92
C ILE A 50 1.64 -31.62 7.22
N THR A 51 2.35 -30.56 7.57
CA THR A 51 3.09 -30.43 8.84
C THR A 51 2.64 -29.15 9.55
N LEU A 52 2.26 -29.26 10.82
CA LEU A 52 1.80 -28.14 11.65
C LEU A 52 2.62 -28.03 12.95
N SER A 53 2.77 -26.81 13.47
CA SER A 53 3.46 -26.56 14.74
C SER A 53 2.67 -27.04 15.97
N GLU A 54 1.35 -27.09 15.85
CA GLU A 54 0.44 -27.53 16.91
C GLU A 54 -0.87 -28.11 16.33
N SER A 55 -1.67 -28.76 17.19
CA SER A 55 -2.96 -29.33 16.79
C SER A 55 -4.04 -28.25 16.60
N LEU A 56 -4.95 -28.46 15.64
CA LEU A 56 -6.12 -27.59 15.40
C LEU A 56 -7.35 -27.93 16.28
N GLY A 57 -7.15 -28.76 17.29
CA GLY A 57 -8.19 -29.20 18.23
C GLY A 57 -8.09 -30.67 18.59
N ALA A 58 -9.13 -31.17 19.24
CA ALA A 58 -9.27 -32.60 19.55
C ALA A 58 -9.97 -33.31 18.38
N GLY A 59 -9.50 -34.51 18.04
CA GLY A 59 -10.08 -35.33 16.99
C GLY A 59 -9.49 -35.06 15.58
N PRO A 60 -10.18 -35.51 14.52
CA PRO A 60 -9.69 -35.37 13.16
C PRO A 60 -9.74 -33.91 12.69
N VAL A 61 -8.77 -33.54 11.87
CA VAL A 61 -8.70 -32.25 11.17
C VAL A 61 -9.33 -32.42 9.80
N ASN A 62 -10.27 -31.53 9.46
CA ASN A 62 -10.84 -31.46 8.12
C ASN A 62 -9.91 -30.68 7.18
N VAL A 63 -9.77 -31.17 5.97
CA VAL A 63 -8.91 -30.64 4.91
C VAL A 63 -9.77 -30.40 3.68
N GLU A 64 -9.76 -29.17 3.18
CA GLU A 64 -10.55 -28.80 2.01
C GLU A 64 -9.72 -27.97 1.04
N ILE A 65 -9.82 -28.31 -0.25
CA ILE A 65 -9.33 -27.43 -1.31
C ILE A 65 -10.45 -26.45 -1.66
N ARG A 66 -10.11 -25.15 -1.63
CA ARG A 66 -11.02 -24.05 -1.97
C ARG A 66 -10.55 -23.36 -3.25
N PRO A 67 -11.47 -22.82 -4.07
CA PRO A 67 -11.15 -22.32 -5.40
C PRO A 67 -10.35 -21.01 -5.39
N ILE A 68 -10.26 -20.28 -4.29
CA ILE A 68 -9.69 -18.94 -4.31
C ILE A 68 -8.53 -18.87 -3.32
N TRP A 69 -7.41 -18.27 -3.75
CA TRP A 69 -6.26 -17.96 -2.90
C TRP A 69 -6.65 -17.15 -1.66
N VAL A 70 -5.80 -17.20 -0.65
CA VAL A 70 -5.96 -16.41 0.57
C VAL A 70 -5.68 -14.93 0.28
N ASP A 71 -6.57 -14.07 0.72
CA ASP A 71 -6.34 -12.63 0.83
C ASP A 71 -5.82 -12.36 2.25
N TYR A 72 -4.57 -11.94 2.38
CA TYR A 72 -3.92 -11.78 3.69
C TYR A 72 -4.26 -10.43 4.36
N ASP A 73 -4.94 -9.53 3.66
CA ASP A 73 -5.20 -8.16 4.13
C ASP A 73 -6.58 -8.02 4.79
N VAL A 74 -7.26 -9.14 5.04
CA VAL A 74 -8.60 -9.19 5.64
C VAL A 74 -8.55 -9.88 7.00
N ASP A 75 -9.56 -9.59 7.82
CA ASP A 75 -9.63 -10.15 9.18
C ASP A 75 -9.97 -11.66 9.15
N ASP A 76 -11.11 -12.03 8.55
CA ASP A 76 -11.54 -13.43 8.40
C ASP A 76 -11.07 -14.05 7.08
N LYS A 77 -9.76 -14.30 7.01
CA LYS A 77 -9.03 -14.80 5.83
C LYS A 77 -9.53 -16.16 5.33
N CYS A 78 -10.02 -17.01 6.23
CA CYS A 78 -10.38 -18.40 5.92
C CYS A 78 -11.88 -18.63 5.70
N SER A 79 -12.71 -17.59 5.79
CA SER A 79 -14.14 -17.71 5.55
C SER A 79 -14.46 -18.21 4.14
N THR A 80 -15.62 -18.87 4.02
CA THR A 80 -16.19 -19.24 2.71
C THR A 80 -16.40 -18.03 1.80
N ALA A 81 -16.68 -16.85 2.36
CA ALA A 81 -16.78 -15.61 1.58
C ALA A 81 -15.43 -15.16 0.98
N GLN A 82 -14.30 -15.54 1.58
CA GLN A 82 -12.98 -15.32 1.00
C GLN A 82 -12.60 -16.43 0.03
N LEU A 83 -12.62 -17.68 0.48
CA LEU A 83 -12.00 -18.77 -0.27
C LEU A 83 -12.94 -19.42 -1.30
N GLY A 84 -14.24 -19.12 -1.23
CA GLY A 84 -15.29 -19.83 -1.97
C GLY A 84 -15.66 -21.16 -1.30
N ALA A 85 -16.73 -21.79 -1.78
CA ALA A 85 -17.19 -23.08 -1.28
C ALA A 85 -16.16 -24.20 -1.52
N ALA A 86 -16.17 -25.24 -0.68
CA ALA A 86 -15.32 -26.41 -0.87
C ALA A 86 -15.62 -27.08 -2.21
N ILE A 87 -14.56 -27.48 -2.91
CA ILE A 87 -14.72 -28.13 -4.22
C ILE A 87 -15.26 -29.55 -3.97
N PRO A 88 -16.39 -29.93 -4.58
CA PRO A 88 -16.95 -31.27 -4.40
C PRO A 88 -15.92 -32.36 -4.73
N GLY A 89 -15.72 -33.32 -3.83
CA GLY A 89 -14.74 -34.40 -3.97
C GLY A 89 -13.31 -34.06 -3.48
N TRP A 90 -13.04 -32.81 -3.10
CA TRP A 90 -11.74 -32.35 -2.61
C TRP A 90 -11.75 -32.01 -1.12
N THR A 91 -12.50 -32.81 -0.37
CA THR A 91 -12.66 -32.71 1.08
C THR A 91 -12.24 -34.02 1.70
N ALA A 92 -11.45 -33.96 2.77
CA ALA A 92 -10.99 -35.13 3.50
C ALA A 92 -10.85 -34.81 4.99
N SER A 93 -10.68 -35.83 5.81
CA SER A 93 -10.37 -35.67 7.23
C SER A 93 -9.15 -36.53 7.57
N VAL A 94 -8.27 -36.02 8.41
CA VAL A 94 -7.03 -36.69 8.79
C VAL A 94 -6.74 -36.54 10.27
N THR A 95 -6.22 -37.60 10.89
CA THR A 95 -5.76 -37.57 12.27
C THR A 95 -4.24 -37.42 12.29
N PHE A 96 -3.76 -36.41 13.01
CA PHE A 96 -2.33 -36.18 13.22
C PHE A 96 -1.82 -37.13 14.32
N THR A 97 -1.00 -38.11 13.95
CA THR A 97 -0.29 -38.99 14.91
C THR A 97 1.04 -38.40 15.38
N THR A 98 1.61 -37.52 14.55
CA THR A 98 2.76 -36.67 14.85
C THR A 98 2.43 -35.24 14.40
N SER A 99 3.39 -34.31 14.41
CA SER A 99 3.21 -33.00 13.78
C SER A 99 2.94 -33.08 12.26
N THR A 100 3.12 -34.25 11.64
CA THR A 100 2.89 -34.47 10.21
C THR A 100 1.77 -35.49 9.98
N ALA A 101 0.95 -35.22 8.96
CA ALA A 101 -0.09 -36.10 8.47
C ALA A 101 -0.11 -36.12 6.94
N VAL A 102 -0.58 -37.23 6.37
CA VAL A 102 -0.74 -37.39 4.92
C VAL A 102 -2.20 -37.62 4.62
N VAL A 103 -2.74 -36.85 3.69
CA VAL A 103 -4.11 -37.00 3.20
C VAL A 103 -4.11 -37.19 1.70
N SER A 104 -4.99 -38.05 1.22
CA SER A 104 -5.14 -38.34 -0.21
C SER A 104 -6.57 -38.05 -0.63
N PHE A 105 -6.70 -37.41 -1.80
CA PHE A 105 -7.96 -37.15 -2.47
C PHE A 105 -8.04 -38.10 -3.67
N PRO A 106 -8.75 -39.24 -3.55
CA PRO A 106 -8.76 -40.25 -4.57
C PRO A 106 -9.72 -39.92 -5.71
N ASN A 107 -9.36 -40.31 -6.93
CA ASN A 107 -10.21 -40.18 -8.13
C ASN A 107 -10.74 -38.76 -8.37
N VAL A 108 -9.95 -37.75 -8.01
CA VAL A 108 -10.32 -36.37 -8.30
C VAL A 108 -10.05 -36.07 -9.76
N GLU A 109 -10.95 -35.34 -10.42
CA GLU A 109 -10.68 -34.83 -11.76
C GLU A 109 -9.38 -34.04 -11.71
N SER A 110 -8.41 -34.39 -12.56
CA SER A 110 -7.14 -33.65 -12.57
C SER A 110 -7.43 -32.22 -12.99
N LEU A 111 -7.36 -31.30 -12.04
CA LEU A 111 -7.31 -29.87 -12.37
C LEU A 111 -6.03 -29.65 -13.19
N ASP A 112 -6.14 -28.86 -14.25
CA ASP A 112 -4.98 -28.53 -15.09
C ASP A 112 -3.88 -27.83 -14.28
N SER A 113 -4.29 -27.11 -13.24
CA SER A 113 -3.41 -26.56 -12.21
C SER A 113 -4.18 -26.31 -10.91
N LEU A 114 -3.52 -26.57 -9.77
CA LEU A 114 -3.97 -26.17 -8.42
C LEU A 114 -3.36 -24.83 -7.97
N GLU A 115 -2.55 -24.21 -8.81
CA GLU A 115 -1.94 -22.92 -8.51
C GLU A 115 -3.00 -21.81 -8.39
N GLY A 116 -2.92 -21.03 -7.30
CA GLY A 116 -3.88 -19.97 -6.99
C GLY A 116 -5.21 -20.47 -6.38
N TYR A 117 -5.28 -21.75 -6.01
CA TYR A 117 -6.29 -22.28 -5.10
C TYR A 117 -5.80 -22.07 -3.65
N SER A 118 -6.61 -22.44 -2.67
CA SER A 118 -6.17 -22.50 -1.27
C SER A 118 -6.50 -23.83 -0.63
N ILE A 119 -5.78 -24.15 0.44
CA ILE A 119 -6.12 -25.25 1.34
C ILE A 119 -6.61 -24.67 2.66
N LEU A 120 -7.75 -25.18 3.14
CA LEU A 120 -8.34 -24.86 4.44
C LEU A 120 -8.23 -26.09 5.34
N LEU A 121 -7.65 -25.90 6.52
CA LEU A 121 -7.57 -26.88 7.59
C LEU A 121 -8.39 -26.39 8.77
N TYR A 122 -9.28 -27.22 9.31
CA TYR A 122 -10.01 -26.84 10.52
C TYR A 122 -10.30 -28.04 11.41
N GLY A 123 -10.08 -27.86 12.71
CA GLY A 123 -10.42 -28.81 13.76
C GLY A 123 -11.49 -28.25 14.68
N SER A 124 -11.55 -28.77 15.91
CA SER A 124 -12.56 -28.35 16.88
C SER A 124 -12.29 -26.98 17.52
N SER A 125 -11.08 -26.44 17.43
CA SER A 125 -10.70 -25.18 18.09
C SER A 125 -10.13 -24.11 17.15
N LYS A 126 -9.46 -24.51 16.05
CA LYS A 126 -8.80 -23.58 15.13
C LYS A 126 -9.08 -23.93 13.67
N ALA A 127 -9.07 -22.89 12.84
CA ALA A 127 -9.06 -22.99 11.39
C ALA A 127 -7.87 -22.18 10.85
N VAL A 128 -7.16 -22.74 9.86
CA VAL A 128 -6.04 -22.10 9.17
C VAL A 128 -6.11 -22.38 7.69
N CYS A 129 -5.70 -21.43 6.88
CA CYS A 129 -5.72 -21.55 5.44
C CYS A 129 -4.48 -20.91 4.83
N ALA A 130 -4.13 -21.35 3.63
CA ALA A 130 -3.01 -20.82 2.88
C ALA A 130 -3.20 -21.06 1.38
N SER A 131 -2.64 -20.17 0.57
CA SER A 131 -2.62 -20.30 -0.89
C SER A 131 -1.74 -21.48 -1.31
N ILE A 132 -2.16 -22.17 -2.37
CA ILE A 132 -1.41 -23.25 -3.02
C ILE A 132 -0.65 -22.62 -4.19
N GLU A 133 0.66 -22.56 -4.08
CA GLU A 133 1.50 -21.83 -5.03
C GLU A 133 2.77 -22.61 -5.38
N SER A 134 3.33 -22.34 -6.56
CA SER A 134 4.68 -22.79 -6.90
C SER A 134 5.73 -21.93 -6.16
N ARG A 135 6.97 -22.42 -6.05
CA ARG A 135 8.08 -21.62 -5.47
C ARG A 135 8.60 -20.54 -6.39
N GLN A 136 7.99 -20.36 -7.56
CA GLN A 136 8.43 -19.44 -8.58
C GLN A 136 7.83 -18.06 -8.32
N GLU A 137 8.42 -17.04 -8.95
CA GLU A 137 7.85 -15.70 -8.90
C GLU A 137 6.52 -15.66 -9.68
N HIS A 138 5.58 -14.88 -9.15
CA HIS A 138 4.26 -14.71 -9.75
C HIS A 138 4.13 -13.32 -10.38
N ALA A 139 3.63 -13.28 -11.61
CA ALA A 139 3.10 -12.07 -12.20
C ALA A 139 1.62 -11.93 -11.84
N THR A 140 1.23 -10.76 -11.34
CA THR A 140 -0.16 -10.46 -10.99
C THR A 140 -0.62 -9.20 -11.72
N ALA A 141 -1.84 -9.21 -12.24
CA ALA A 141 -2.53 -8.05 -12.77
C ALA A 141 -3.96 -7.96 -12.23
N PHE A 142 -4.56 -6.78 -12.36
CA PHE A 142 -5.95 -6.57 -11.99
C PHE A 142 -6.67 -5.68 -13.01
N ALA A 143 -7.99 -5.78 -13.04
CA ALA A 143 -8.89 -4.85 -13.71
C ALA A 143 -9.91 -4.36 -12.68
N GLN A 144 -9.92 -3.06 -12.39
CA GLN A 144 -10.83 -2.43 -11.43
C GLN A 144 -12.02 -1.81 -12.16
N PHE A 145 -13.22 -2.31 -11.89
CA PHE A 145 -14.47 -1.75 -12.39
C PHE A 145 -15.06 -0.79 -11.36
N GLN A 146 -15.60 0.34 -11.81
CA GLN A 146 -16.03 1.43 -10.94
C GLN A 146 -17.43 1.98 -11.26
N ASN A 147 -18.13 1.48 -12.30
CA ASN A 147 -19.36 2.09 -12.83
C ASN A 147 -20.57 1.12 -12.81
N LEU A 148 -21.15 0.75 -13.96
CA LEU A 148 -22.29 -0.17 -14.07
C LEU A 148 -22.07 -1.51 -13.33
N VAL A 149 -20.81 -1.91 -13.31
CA VAL A 149 -20.28 -3.00 -12.49
C VAL A 149 -19.14 -2.40 -11.66
N GLN A 150 -19.01 -2.85 -10.43
CA GLN A 150 -17.94 -2.49 -9.51
C GLN A 150 -17.19 -3.73 -9.06
N GLY A 151 -15.94 -3.55 -8.65
CA GLY A 151 -15.12 -4.64 -8.11
C GLY A 151 -13.86 -4.90 -8.89
N TYR A 152 -13.29 -6.08 -8.71
CA TYR A 152 -11.99 -6.44 -9.25
C TYR A 152 -12.02 -7.76 -9.99
N VAL A 153 -11.24 -7.85 -11.06
CA VAL A 153 -10.82 -9.11 -11.66
C VAL A 153 -9.31 -9.19 -11.56
N TYR A 154 -8.81 -10.20 -10.87
CA TYR A 154 -7.38 -10.48 -10.71
C TYR A 154 -6.95 -11.57 -11.67
N PHE A 155 -5.75 -11.42 -12.22
CA PHE A 155 -5.05 -12.39 -13.04
C PHE A 155 -3.73 -12.70 -12.35
N ARG A 156 -3.46 -13.96 -12.04
CA ARG A 156 -2.22 -14.39 -11.40
C ARG A 156 -1.65 -15.57 -12.17
N GLN A 157 -0.36 -15.51 -12.44
CA GLN A 157 0.33 -16.50 -13.25
C GLN A 157 1.75 -16.67 -12.71
N SER A 158 2.22 -17.92 -12.65
CA SER A 158 3.63 -18.27 -12.43
C SER A 158 4.34 -18.52 -13.77
N MET A 159 5.53 -19.12 -13.82
CA MET A 159 6.08 -19.61 -15.09
C MET A 159 5.26 -20.76 -15.71
N SER A 160 4.17 -21.19 -15.04
CA SER A 160 3.20 -22.10 -15.61
C SER A 160 2.47 -21.45 -16.80
N ASN A 161 2.11 -22.26 -17.81
CA ASN A 161 1.32 -21.81 -18.97
C ASN A 161 -0.16 -21.51 -18.62
N TYR A 162 -0.49 -21.38 -17.33
CA TYR A 162 -1.85 -21.19 -16.84
C TYR A 162 -1.99 -19.84 -16.16
N THR A 163 -3.10 -19.16 -16.44
CA THR A 163 -3.49 -17.95 -15.72
C THR A 163 -4.66 -18.27 -14.81
N ARG A 164 -4.49 -18.08 -13.50
CA ARG A 164 -5.59 -18.09 -12.54
C ARG A 164 -6.29 -16.74 -12.57
N ILE A 165 -7.61 -16.75 -12.72
CA ILE A 165 -8.43 -15.55 -12.76
C ILE A 165 -9.42 -15.61 -11.60
N VAL A 166 -9.49 -14.56 -10.78
CA VAL A 166 -10.50 -14.46 -9.70
C VAL A 166 -11.28 -13.17 -9.86
N THR A 167 -12.60 -13.28 -9.83
CA THR A 167 -13.54 -12.16 -9.95
C THR A 167 -14.21 -11.91 -8.61
N ASP A 168 -14.28 -10.66 -8.18
CA ASP A 168 -15.14 -10.16 -7.09
C ASP A 168 -15.89 -8.95 -7.63
N LEU A 169 -17.01 -9.20 -8.30
CA LEU A 169 -17.78 -8.21 -9.04
C LEU A 169 -19.18 -8.08 -8.46
N PHE A 170 -19.69 -6.86 -8.45
CA PHE A 170 -21.01 -6.55 -7.91
C PHE A 170 -21.66 -5.36 -8.63
N SER A 171 -22.98 -5.21 -8.46
CA SER A 171 -23.77 -4.16 -9.11
C SER A 171 -25.00 -3.81 -8.29
N GLU A 172 -25.40 -2.53 -8.31
CA GLU A 172 -26.63 -2.04 -7.67
C GLU A 172 -27.91 -2.67 -8.26
N GLN A 173 -27.82 -3.32 -9.42
CA GLN A 173 -28.94 -4.00 -10.07
C GLN A 173 -29.24 -5.39 -9.49
N GLY A 174 -28.44 -5.85 -8.52
CA GLY A 174 -28.54 -7.19 -7.96
C GLY A 174 -27.69 -8.22 -8.70
N SER A 175 -27.93 -9.49 -8.40
CA SER A 175 -27.12 -10.60 -8.90
C SER A 175 -27.52 -11.06 -10.31
N TYR A 176 -26.55 -11.20 -11.22
CA TYR A 176 -26.77 -11.71 -12.58
C TYR A 176 -25.49 -12.27 -13.21
N ASN A 177 -25.66 -13.06 -14.28
CA ASN A 177 -24.55 -13.59 -15.08
C ASN A 177 -24.36 -12.78 -16.36
N SER A 178 -23.11 -12.58 -16.77
CA SER A 178 -22.76 -11.76 -17.93
C SER A 178 -21.65 -12.38 -18.77
N SER A 179 -21.69 -12.11 -20.08
CA SER A 179 -20.53 -12.36 -20.94
C SER A 179 -19.45 -11.32 -20.68
N TRP A 180 -18.22 -11.73 -20.90
CA TRP A 180 -16.99 -11.00 -20.66
C TRP A 180 -15.87 -11.48 -21.60
N PHE A 181 -14.99 -10.56 -21.99
CA PHE A 181 -13.86 -10.82 -22.88
C PHE A 181 -12.77 -9.75 -22.77
N ILE A 182 -11.56 -10.08 -23.20
CA ILE A 182 -10.44 -9.13 -23.31
C ILE A 182 -10.39 -8.59 -24.73
N SER A 183 -10.35 -7.27 -24.89
CA SER A 183 -10.23 -6.60 -26.19
C SER A 183 -8.86 -5.94 -26.36
N ASN A 184 -8.32 -6.03 -27.57
CA ASN A 184 -7.15 -5.27 -28.00
C ASN A 184 -7.51 -4.03 -28.86
N THR A 185 -8.79 -3.68 -28.96
CA THR A 185 -9.25 -2.59 -29.85
C THR A 185 -8.77 -1.22 -29.37
N PHE A 186 -8.82 -1.00 -28.05
CA PHE A 186 -8.41 0.25 -27.41
C PHE A 186 -7.66 -0.04 -26.11
N ASN A 187 -7.07 1.01 -25.55
CA ASN A 187 -6.41 1.03 -24.24
C ASN A 187 -7.15 1.92 -23.22
N SER A 188 -8.32 2.45 -23.58
CA SER A 188 -9.13 3.32 -22.71
C SER A 188 -10.62 3.04 -22.85
N CYS A 189 -11.31 2.96 -21.71
CA CYS A 189 -12.76 2.81 -21.65
C CYS A 189 -13.51 4.03 -22.21
N SER A 190 -12.89 5.22 -22.23
CA SER A 190 -13.50 6.43 -22.78
C SER A 190 -13.74 6.38 -24.29
N LEU A 191 -13.10 5.43 -24.99
CA LEU A 191 -13.22 5.25 -26.43
C LEU A 191 -14.35 4.29 -26.83
N ILE A 192 -15.03 3.68 -25.86
CA ILE A 192 -16.14 2.78 -26.10
C ILE A 192 -17.41 3.60 -26.27
N THR A 193 -17.81 3.83 -27.52
CA THR A 193 -19.07 4.49 -27.88
C THR A 193 -20.01 3.51 -28.60
N PRO A 194 -21.32 3.80 -28.62
CA PRO A 194 -22.27 3.00 -29.39
C PRO A 194 -21.82 2.83 -30.86
N GLY A 195 -21.91 1.61 -31.39
CA GLY A 195 -21.56 1.28 -32.79
C GLY A 195 -20.10 0.90 -33.05
N VAL A 196 -19.21 1.05 -32.05
CA VAL A 196 -17.80 0.65 -32.21
C VAL A 196 -17.66 -0.86 -32.24
N GLN A 197 -16.90 -1.38 -33.21
CA GLN A 197 -16.59 -2.80 -33.34
C GLN A 197 -15.47 -3.17 -32.37
N LEU A 198 -15.79 -4.00 -31.39
CA LEU A 198 -14.84 -4.51 -30.41
C LEU A 198 -14.33 -5.88 -30.87
N LYS A 199 -13.01 -5.97 -31.08
CA LYS A 199 -12.34 -7.22 -31.41
C LYS A 199 -11.77 -7.86 -30.15
N GLU A 200 -11.92 -9.18 -30.06
CA GLU A 200 -11.32 -9.97 -28.99
C GLU A 200 -9.82 -10.07 -29.20
N PHE A 201 -9.08 -10.12 -28.10
CA PHE A 201 -7.65 -10.32 -28.13
C PHE A 201 -7.34 -11.73 -28.67
N ASN A 202 -6.73 -11.81 -29.86
CA ASN A 202 -6.47 -13.08 -30.53
C ASN A 202 -5.04 -13.14 -31.10
N PRO A 203 -4.01 -13.21 -30.25
CA PRO A 203 -2.61 -13.24 -30.71
C PRO A 203 -2.27 -14.52 -31.49
N SER A 204 -2.96 -15.62 -31.20
CA SER A 204 -2.77 -16.93 -31.86
C SER A 204 -3.51 -17.06 -33.18
N ASN A 205 -4.29 -16.05 -33.61
CA ASN A 205 -5.18 -16.13 -34.77
C ASN A 205 -6.10 -17.37 -34.74
N ALA A 206 -6.56 -17.76 -33.56
CA ALA A 206 -7.49 -18.86 -33.40
C ALA A 206 -8.77 -18.57 -34.20
N ASN A 207 -9.23 -19.54 -34.99
CA ASN A 207 -10.41 -19.39 -35.84
C ASN A 207 -11.73 -19.66 -35.11
N GLY A 208 -11.68 -19.97 -33.81
CA GLY A 208 -12.84 -20.24 -32.95
C GLY A 208 -13.54 -21.58 -33.22
N VAL A 209 -13.08 -22.37 -34.20
CA VAL A 209 -13.67 -23.67 -34.52
C VAL A 209 -13.42 -24.63 -33.36
N ASN A 210 -14.49 -25.21 -32.81
CA ASN A 210 -14.48 -26.06 -31.61
C ASN A 210 -14.00 -25.34 -30.32
N CYS A 211 -14.05 -24.01 -30.27
CA CYS A 211 -13.82 -23.28 -29.03
C CYS A 211 -14.84 -23.70 -27.97
N SER A 212 -14.35 -24.19 -26.83
CA SER A 212 -15.17 -24.63 -25.70
C SER A 212 -14.36 -24.69 -24.42
N LYS A 213 -15.04 -24.91 -23.28
CA LYS A 213 -14.40 -25.09 -21.97
C LYS A 213 -13.36 -26.22 -21.92
N THR A 214 -13.58 -27.30 -22.67
CA THR A 214 -12.66 -28.44 -22.73
C THR A 214 -11.61 -28.30 -23.82
N SER A 215 -11.80 -27.37 -24.77
CA SER A 215 -10.91 -27.13 -25.91
C SER A 215 -10.47 -25.65 -25.97
N GLN A 216 -9.97 -25.11 -24.86
CA GLN A 216 -9.60 -23.69 -24.75
C GLN A 216 -8.51 -23.25 -25.75
N ALA A 217 -7.62 -24.16 -26.17
CA ALA A 217 -6.57 -23.85 -27.15
C ALA A 217 -7.11 -23.45 -28.52
N SER A 218 -8.36 -23.82 -28.85
CA SER A 218 -9.04 -23.45 -30.09
C SER A 218 -9.74 -22.09 -30.02
N CYS A 219 -9.79 -21.48 -28.83
CA CYS A 219 -10.40 -20.18 -28.60
C CYS A 219 -9.38 -19.05 -28.76
N ALA A 220 -9.84 -17.86 -29.12
CA ALA A 220 -9.01 -16.67 -29.01
C ALA A 220 -8.65 -16.41 -27.53
N ALA A 221 -7.44 -15.91 -27.27
CA ALA A 221 -6.96 -15.67 -25.91
C ALA A 221 -7.89 -14.73 -25.08
N GLY A 222 -8.60 -13.82 -25.73
CA GLY A 222 -9.56 -12.90 -25.11
C GLY A 222 -10.99 -13.43 -24.98
N GLN A 223 -11.35 -14.56 -25.59
CA GLN A 223 -12.70 -15.16 -25.56
C GLN A 223 -13.00 -15.84 -24.21
N LEU A 224 -13.08 -15.06 -23.12
CA LEU A 224 -13.20 -15.61 -21.77
C LEU A 224 -14.52 -16.34 -21.53
N SER A 225 -15.64 -15.83 -22.03
CA SER A 225 -16.96 -16.44 -21.82
C SER A 225 -17.06 -17.85 -22.41
N ASP A 226 -16.52 -18.04 -23.61
CA ASP A 226 -16.58 -19.33 -24.30
C ASP A 226 -15.63 -20.36 -23.65
N LYS A 227 -14.47 -19.89 -23.17
CA LYS A 227 -13.45 -20.71 -22.50
C LYS A 227 -13.79 -21.07 -21.05
N LEU A 228 -14.35 -20.12 -20.31
CA LEU A 228 -14.47 -20.19 -18.84
C LEU A 228 -15.94 -20.19 -18.38
N GLY A 229 -16.86 -19.82 -19.25
CA GLY A 229 -18.25 -19.51 -18.91
C GLY A 229 -18.45 -18.03 -18.59
N ASN A 230 -19.72 -17.64 -18.44
CA ASN A 230 -20.09 -16.30 -18.03
C ASN A 230 -19.56 -15.97 -16.63
N VAL A 231 -19.28 -14.70 -16.40
CA VAL A 231 -18.93 -14.18 -15.07
C VAL A 231 -20.20 -13.91 -14.28
N THR A 232 -20.17 -14.16 -12.97
CA THR A 232 -21.26 -13.82 -12.04
C THR A 232 -20.96 -12.49 -11.37
N ILE A 233 -21.96 -11.63 -11.32
CA ILE A 233 -21.93 -10.31 -10.69
C ILE A 233 -22.93 -10.37 -9.54
N GLY A 234 -22.48 -10.08 -8.31
CA GLY A 234 -23.32 -10.10 -7.11
C GLY A 234 -24.12 -8.82 -6.91
N GLY A 235 -25.05 -8.81 -5.94
CA GLY A 235 -25.65 -7.57 -5.46
C GLY A 235 -24.70 -6.77 -4.58
N ASN A 236 -23.80 -7.45 -3.87
CA ASN A 236 -22.79 -6.83 -3.01
C ASN A 236 -21.39 -7.44 -3.20
N LYS A 237 -20.37 -6.69 -2.76
CA LYS A 237 -18.98 -7.17 -2.72
C LYS A 237 -18.90 -8.50 -1.95
N ARG A 238 -18.11 -9.45 -2.46
CA ARG A 238 -17.92 -10.82 -1.93
C ARG A 238 -19.13 -11.75 -1.99
N GLU A 239 -20.26 -11.33 -2.56
CA GLU A 239 -21.41 -12.21 -2.76
C GLU A 239 -21.18 -13.22 -3.91
N ALA A 240 -20.49 -12.80 -4.97
CA ALA A 240 -20.28 -13.57 -6.19
C ALA A 240 -18.79 -13.74 -6.54
N ARG A 241 -17.97 -14.14 -5.55
CA ARG A 241 -16.53 -14.37 -5.78
C ARG A 241 -16.31 -15.72 -6.46
N LEU A 242 -15.65 -15.74 -7.62
CA LEU A 242 -15.41 -16.96 -8.41
C LEU A 242 -13.98 -17.02 -8.91
N GLY A 243 -13.46 -18.24 -9.09
CA GLY A 243 -12.12 -18.50 -9.61
C GLY A 243 -12.14 -19.40 -10.85
N TYR A 244 -11.31 -19.07 -11.83
CA TYR A 244 -11.22 -19.72 -13.13
C TYR A 244 -9.75 -20.02 -13.48
N THR A 245 -9.52 -21.05 -14.29
CA THR A 245 -8.19 -21.39 -14.82
C THR A 245 -8.22 -21.31 -16.34
N ASP A 246 -7.40 -20.43 -16.90
CA ASP A 246 -7.23 -20.25 -18.34
C ASP A 246 -5.91 -20.85 -18.82
N LYS A 247 -5.95 -21.68 -19.86
CA LYS A 247 -4.76 -22.35 -20.45
C LYS A 247 -4.19 -21.65 -21.68
N SER A 248 -4.89 -20.64 -22.19
CA SER A 248 -4.60 -19.96 -23.45
C SER A 248 -4.03 -18.56 -23.25
N LEU A 249 -4.28 -17.95 -22.08
CA LEU A 249 -3.65 -16.72 -21.65
C LEU A 249 -2.23 -17.03 -21.15
N SER A 250 -1.26 -16.86 -22.05
CA SER A 250 0.13 -17.27 -21.87
C SER A 250 0.98 -16.30 -21.07
N SER A 251 0.65 -15.01 -21.02
CA SER A 251 1.41 -14.02 -20.26
C SER A 251 0.55 -12.87 -19.73
N ILE A 252 0.75 -12.50 -18.47
CA ILE A 252 0.24 -11.23 -17.91
C ILE A 252 0.74 -10.02 -18.69
N SER A 253 1.99 -10.06 -19.18
CA SER A 253 2.55 -8.97 -19.98
C SER A 253 1.78 -8.75 -21.28
N ASP A 254 1.26 -9.82 -21.88
CA ASP A 254 0.51 -9.76 -23.13
C ASP A 254 -0.82 -9.04 -22.97
N ILE A 255 -1.47 -9.13 -21.80
CA ILE A 255 -2.78 -8.52 -21.52
C ILE A 255 -2.70 -7.17 -20.81
N ASN A 256 -1.51 -6.78 -20.32
CA ASN A 256 -1.32 -5.49 -19.67
C ASN A 256 -1.68 -4.32 -20.61
N GLY A 257 -2.44 -3.35 -20.10
CA GLY A 257 -2.94 -2.20 -20.86
C GLY A 257 -4.13 -2.47 -21.78
N LYS A 258 -4.63 -3.72 -21.86
CA LYS A 258 -5.85 -4.06 -22.62
C LYS A 258 -7.11 -3.81 -21.81
N LEU A 259 -8.24 -3.84 -22.49
CA LEU A 259 -9.55 -3.68 -21.86
C LEU A 259 -10.17 -5.03 -21.53
N LEU A 260 -10.61 -5.19 -20.29
CA LEU A 260 -11.55 -6.21 -19.89
C LEU A 260 -12.97 -5.64 -19.96
N LEU A 261 -13.85 -6.34 -20.66
CA LEU A 261 -15.19 -5.88 -20.97
C LEU A 261 -16.21 -6.87 -20.45
N ILE A 262 -17.30 -6.35 -19.89
CA ILE A 262 -18.43 -7.13 -19.38
C ILE A 262 -19.71 -6.56 -20.00
N LYS A 263 -20.46 -7.40 -20.71
CA LYS A 263 -21.68 -6.99 -21.42
C LYS A 263 -22.88 -6.95 -20.48
N THR A 264 -23.31 -5.77 -20.07
CA THR A 264 -24.45 -5.61 -19.15
C THR A 264 -25.76 -6.03 -19.80
N SER A 265 -26.78 -6.31 -18.98
CA SER A 265 -28.11 -6.78 -19.40
C SER A 265 -28.81 -5.85 -20.41
N ASN A 266 -28.52 -4.55 -20.34
CA ASN A 266 -29.01 -3.52 -21.26
C ASN A 266 -28.21 -3.39 -22.58
N GLY A 267 -27.22 -4.26 -22.82
CA GLY A 267 -26.39 -4.26 -24.03
C GLY A 267 -25.19 -3.29 -24.01
N SER A 268 -25.02 -2.50 -22.95
CA SER A 268 -23.82 -1.68 -22.73
C SER A 268 -22.62 -2.53 -22.27
N PHE A 269 -21.45 -1.91 -22.16
CA PHE A 269 -20.25 -2.55 -21.61
C PHE A 269 -19.79 -1.85 -20.34
N ALA A 270 -19.66 -2.59 -19.25
CA ALA A 270 -18.76 -2.22 -18.17
C ALA A 270 -17.32 -2.49 -18.64
N CYS A 271 -16.39 -1.60 -18.31
CA CYS A 271 -15.04 -1.62 -18.85
C CYS A 271 -14.01 -1.30 -17.76
N ALA A 272 -12.88 -2.00 -17.81
CA ALA A 272 -11.71 -1.72 -16.99
C ALA A 272 -10.42 -2.00 -17.79
N VAL A 273 -9.38 -1.22 -17.54
CA VAL A 273 -8.03 -1.48 -18.07
C VAL A 273 -7.36 -2.53 -17.18
N ILE A 274 -6.80 -3.57 -17.79
CA ILE A 274 -5.97 -4.56 -17.10
C ILE A 274 -4.61 -3.93 -16.83
N LYS A 275 -4.19 -3.89 -15.56
CA LYS A 275 -2.91 -3.33 -15.13
C LYS A 275 -2.12 -4.38 -14.36
N ALA A 276 -0.91 -4.66 -14.79
CA ALA A 276 0.04 -5.45 -14.04
C ALA A 276 0.47 -4.70 -12.76
N PHE A 277 0.59 -5.42 -11.65
CA PHE A 277 1.21 -4.88 -10.45
C PHE A 277 2.71 -4.72 -10.67
N SER A 278 3.24 -3.54 -10.34
CA SER A 278 4.68 -3.27 -10.32
C SER A 278 5.36 -3.61 -8.99
N GLY A 279 4.58 -4.04 -8.00
CA GLY A 279 5.02 -4.12 -6.61
C GLY A 279 5.04 -2.76 -5.91
N HIS A 280 4.68 -2.76 -4.64
CA HIS A 280 4.88 -1.63 -3.73
C HIS A 280 6.22 -1.79 -3.05
N LYS A 281 6.94 -0.67 -2.92
CA LYS A 281 8.14 -0.56 -2.10
C LYS A 281 8.02 0.69 -1.25
N ALA A 282 8.37 0.56 0.02
CA ALA A 282 8.41 1.67 0.95
C ALA A 282 9.72 1.64 1.71
N LEU A 283 10.24 2.83 2.03
CA LEU A 283 11.54 3.00 2.66
C LEU A 283 11.43 3.94 3.84
N VAL A 284 12.03 3.51 4.95
CA VAL A 284 12.34 4.35 6.10
C VAL A 284 13.85 4.61 6.04
N GLU A 285 14.25 5.87 6.17
CA GLU A 285 15.66 6.25 6.34
C GLU A 285 15.77 7.28 7.47
N PHE A 286 16.79 7.11 8.32
CA PHE A 286 17.06 8.04 9.41
C PHE A 286 18.55 8.12 9.73
N SER A 287 18.94 9.28 10.25
CA SER A 287 20.25 9.58 10.83
C SER A 287 19.98 10.51 12.01
N HIS A 288 19.83 9.93 13.21
CA HIS A 288 19.39 10.67 14.39
C HIS A 288 19.96 10.03 15.67
N GLU A 289 20.44 10.85 16.60
CA GLU A 289 20.85 10.44 17.96
C GLU A 289 21.87 9.28 18.00
N GLY A 290 22.83 9.31 17.07
CA GLY A 290 23.88 8.30 16.94
C GLY A 290 23.46 7.02 16.21
N VAL A 291 22.20 6.92 15.78
CA VAL A 291 21.68 5.79 14.99
C VAL A 291 21.52 6.19 13.53
N THR A 292 22.03 5.35 12.62
CA THR A 292 21.79 5.50 11.19
C THR A 292 21.26 4.19 10.62
N GLY A 293 20.34 4.27 9.68
CA GLY A 293 19.82 3.05 9.07
C GLY A 293 18.70 3.25 8.08
N SER A 294 18.31 2.13 7.50
CA SER A 294 17.19 2.03 6.58
C SER A 294 16.35 0.78 6.85
N VAL A 295 15.05 0.88 6.66
CA VAL A 295 14.13 -0.26 6.64
C VAL A 295 13.33 -0.23 5.35
N MET A 296 13.47 -1.27 4.52
CA MET A 296 12.76 -1.40 3.25
C MET A 296 11.67 -2.45 3.36
N PHE A 297 10.45 -2.07 2.98
CA PHE A 297 9.32 -2.97 2.84
C PHE A 297 9.03 -3.17 1.35
N SER A 298 8.73 -4.40 0.94
CA SER A 298 8.36 -4.70 -0.44
C SER A 298 7.27 -5.76 -0.52
N GLN A 299 6.28 -5.53 -1.38
CA GLN A 299 5.14 -6.43 -1.57
C GLN A 299 4.77 -6.46 -3.06
N SER A 300 4.92 -7.62 -3.71
CA SER A 300 4.77 -7.75 -5.17
C SER A 300 3.34 -7.51 -5.66
N SER A 301 2.34 -7.93 -4.90
CA SER A 301 0.92 -7.66 -5.12
C SER A 301 0.15 -7.78 -3.79
N PRO A 302 -1.13 -7.39 -3.72
CA PRO A 302 -1.96 -7.60 -2.52
C PRO A 302 -2.11 -9.07 -2.10
N LEU A 303 -1.68 -10.01 -2.95
CA LEU A 303 -1.79 -11.46 -2.72
C LEU A 303 -0.51 -12.06 -2.15
N ASP A 304 0.57 -11.27 -2.08
CA ASP A 304 1.90 -11.71 -1.66
C ASP A 304 2.21 -11.17 -0.25
N PRO A 305 2.98 -11.90 0.57
CA PRO A 305 3.45 -11.37 1.86
C PRO A 305 4.44 -10.22 1.67
N THR A 306 4.58 -9.40 2.70
CA THR A 306 5.54 -8.29 2.70
C THR A 306 6.92 -8.79 3.11
N THR A 307 7.94 -8.47 2.32
CA THR A 307 9.35 -8.66 2.69
C THR A 307 9.88 -7.40 3.34
N THR A 308 10.42 -7.53 4.56
CA THR A 308 11.04 -6.44 5.33
C THR A 308 12.56 -6.64 5.41
N VAL A 309 13.34 -5.68 4.94
CA VAL A 309 14.80 -5.67 5.02
C VAL A 309 15.25 -4.54 5.95
N ILE A 310 15.92 -4.90 7.04
CA ILE A 310 16.41 -3.97 8.06
C ILE A 310 17.94 -3.86 7.91
N ASN A 311 18.46 -2.62 7.91
CA ASN A 311 19.89 -2.34 8.01
C ASN A 311 20.10 -1.12 8.91
N ILE A 312 20.50 -1.34 10.17
CA ILE A 312 20.62 -0.29 11.18
C ILE A 312 21.95 -0.43 11.92
N THR A 313 22.60 0.69 12.20
CA THR A 313 23.84 0.78 12.96
C THR A 313 23.75 1.82 14.07
N GLY A 314 24.61 1.70 15.09
CA GLY A 314 24.69 2.69 16.18
C GLY A 314 23.66 2.49 17.30
N LEU A 315 23.02 1.32 17.39
CA LEU A 315 22.06 0.99 18.45
C LEU A 315 22.71 0.96 19.85
N ASN A 316 24.00 0.65 19.93
CA ASN A 316 24.82 0.68 21.15
C ASN A 316 24.19 -0.02 22.38
N ASN A 317 23.41 -1.10 22.16
CA ASN A 317 22.64 -1.82 23.18
C ASN A 317 21.57 -0.98 23.89
N MET A 318 21.22 0.19 23.34
CA MET A 318 20.24 1.12 23.88
C MET A 318 18.83 0.88 23.35
N ALA A 319 18.64 0.04 22.33
CA ALA A 319 17.34 -0.24 21.71
C ALA A 319 16.64 -1.46 22.32
N SER A 320 15.30 -1.47 22.27
CA SER A 320 14.45 -2.59 22.69
C SER A 320 13.47 -3.01 21.56
N GLY A 321 12.19 -2.65 21.67
CA GLY A 321 11.16 -2.91 20.68
C GLY A 321 11.18 -1.91 19.51
N TYR A 322 10.53 -2.28 18.42
CA TYR A 322 10.37 -1.41 17.26
C TYR A 322 9.07 -1.73 16.54
N HIS A 323 8.39 -0.68 16.08
CA HIS A 323 6.99 -0.76 15.68
C HIS A 323 6.64 0.21 14.56
N VAL A 324 5.55 -0.07 13.86
CA VAL A 324 4.83 0.89 13.03
C VAL A 324 3.78 1.59 13.89
N HIS A 325 3.78 2.93 13.90
CA HIS A 325 2.86 3.77 14.64
C HIS A 325 1.81 4.43 13.73
N VAL A 326 0.70 4.90 14.30
CA VAL A 326 -0.45 5.35 13.48
C VAL A 326 -0.14 6.60 12.64
N TRP A 327 0.58 7.59 13.19
CA TRP A 327 0.78 8.90 12.55
C TRP A 327 2.22 9.10 12.06
N PRO A 328 2.40 9.89 10.97
CA PRO A 328 3.73 10.31 10.54
C PRO A 328 4.40 11.23 11.57
N THR A 329 5.73 11.23 11.56
CA THR A 329 6.57 12.12 12.36
C THR A 329 6.50 13.55 11.83
N PRO A 330 6.42 14.58 12.68
CA PRO A 330 6.39 15.98 12.27
C PRO A 330 7.78 16.49 11.90
N THR A 331 7.84 17.60 11.16
CA THR A 331 9.08 18.37 11.02
C THR A 331 9.46 19.01 12.37
N LYS A 332 10.75 18.91 12.74
CA LYS A 332 11.29 19.55 13.94
C LYS A 332 11.24 21.08 13.81
N ILE A 333 10.70 21.75 14.83
CA ILE A 333 10.55 23.22 14.87
C ILE A 333 11.31 23.89 16.00
N THR A 334 11.65 23.16 17.07
CA THR A 334 12.46 23.66 18.19
C THR A 334 13.49 22.64 18.61
N ASP A 335 14.54 23.09 19.32
CA ASP A 335 15.49 22.17 19.93
C ASP A 335 14.83 21.29 21.00
N GLY A 336 15.36 20.08 21.19
CA GLY A 336 14.86 19.12 22.19
C GLY A 336 13.40 18.69 22.01
N GLN A 337 12.75 19.08 20.91
CA GLN A 337 11.38 18.67 20.61
C GLN A 337 11.29 17.16 20.47
N ASP A 338 10.42 16.54 21.26
CA ASP A 338 10.06 15.14 21.07
C ASP A 338 9.33 14.95 19.73
N LEU A 339 9.94 14.18 18.83
CA LEU A 339 9.39 13.85 17.51
C LEU A 339 8.67 12.51 17.49
N CYS A 340 8.92 11.68 18.49
CA CYS A 340 8.52 10.28 18.50
C CYS A 340 7.46 10.00 19.56
N GLY A 341 7.22 10.88 20.53
CA GLY A 341 6.30 10.68 21.65
C GLY A 341 4.89 10.23 21.27
N GLY A 342 4.18 9.64 22.24
CA GLY A 342 2.87 9.03 22.00
C GLY A 342 1.80 10.01 21.53
N ILE A 343 1.87 11.26 21.98
CA ILE A 343 1.04 12.37 21.47
C ILE A 343 1.36 12.73 20.01
N ILE A 344 2.56 12.43 19.54
CA ILE A 344 3.08 12.86 18.24
C ILE A 344 2.79 11.82 17.16
N VAL A 345 3.11 10.56 17.42
CA VAL A 345 2.99 9.45 16.46
C VAL A 345 1.83 8.49 16.78
N SER A 346 1.13 8.69 17.90
CA SER A 346 0.12 7.78 18.45
C SER A 346 0.71 6.46 19.00
N GLY A 347 -0.16 5.52 19.35
CA GLY A 347 0.20 4.14 19.69
C GLY A 347 0.66 3.32 18.49
N HIS A 348 0.89 2.03 18.71
CA HIS A 348 1.17 1.07 17.65
C HIS A 348 -0.01 1.01 16.69
N TYR A 349 0.27 0.71 15.43
CA TYR A 349 -0.78 0.55 14.45
C TYR A 349 -1.50 -0.80 14.63
N ASN A 350 -2.76 -0.73 15.08
CA ASN A 350 -3.54 -1.91 15.48
C ASN A 350 -4.97 -1.85 14.91
N PRO A 351 -5.15 -1.98 13.58
CA PRO A 351 -6.47 -1.86 12.95
C PRO A 351 -7.43 -3.00 13.29
N TYR A 352 -6.92 -4.14 13.77
CA TYR A 352 -7.70 -5.31 14.19
C TYR A 352 -7.99 -5.34 15.70
N ASN A 353 -7.67 -4.26 16.43
CA ASN A 353 -7.95 -4.10 17.86
C ASN A 353 -7.45 -5.27 18.74
N LYS A 354 -6.25 -5.77 18.46
CA LYS A 354 -5.61 -6.80 19.30
C LYS A 354 -5.43 -6.26 20.72
N ILE A 355 -5.85 -7.05 21.71
CA ILE A 355 -5.82 -6.66 23.13
C ILE A 355 -4.51 -7.18 23.73
N VAL A 356 -3.49 -6.32 23.77
CA VAL A 356 -2.14 -6.68 24.26
C VAL A 356 -2.10 -7.12 25.73
N THR A 357 -3.10 -6.73 26.53
CA THR A 357 -3.23 -7.13 27.94
C THR A 357 -3.98 -8.45 28.13
N SER A 358 -4.51 -9.03 27.05
CA SER A 358 -5.21 -10.31 27.12
C SER A 358 -4.22 -11.43 27.48
N PRO A 359 -4.58 -12.36 28.37
CA PRO A 359 -3.78 -13.59 28.59
C PRO A 359 -3.60 -14.43 27.32
N SER A 360 -4.44 -14.22 26.31
CA SER A 360 -4.35 -14.89 25.00
C SER A 360 -3.44 -14.16 24.00
N TYR A 361 -2.97 -12.94 24.31
CA TYR A 361 -1.99 -12.26 23.46
C TYR A 361 -0.64 -13.00 23.60
N PRO A 362 -0.06 -13.51 22.52
CA PRO A 362 1.13 -14.34 22.63
C PRO A 362 2.34 -13.55 23.12
N SER A 363 3.28 -14.24 23.76
CA SER A 363 4.63 -13.71 23.96
C SER A 363 5.30 -13.42 22.61
N PRO A 364 6.24 -12.47 22.52
CA PRO A 364 7.07 -12.24 21.33
C PRO A 364 7.68 -13.53 20.76
N ASP A 365 7.79 -13.60 19.44
CA ASP A 365 8.41 -14.69 18.66
C ASP A 365 7.78 -16.09 18.86
N ASN A 366 6.57 -16.16 19.41
CA ASN A 366 5.92 -17.41 19.80
C ASN A 366 4.60 -17.69 19.05
N SER A 367 4.30 -16.91 18.00
CA SER A 367 3.05 -17.03 17.26
C SER A 367 3.17 -16.51 15.84
N THR A 368 2.06 -16.57 15.10
CA THR A 368 1.95 -16.09 13.72
C THR A 368 1.74 -14.57 13.67
N ASP A 369 2.10 -13.94 12.55
CA ASP A 369 2.07 -12.47 12.40
C ASP A 369 0.69 -11.84 12.64
N ASP A 370 -0.38 -12.59 12.40
CA ASP A 370 -1.77 -12.15 12.60
C ASP A 370 -2.22 -12.15 14.06
N MET A 371 -1.41 -12.70 14.98
CA MET A 371 -1.73 -12.74 16.41
C MET A 371 -1.30 -11.47 17.17
N TYR A 372 -0.39 -10.69 16.58
CA TYR A 372 0.13 -9.45 17.16
C TYR A 372 -0.57 -8.22 16.58
N GLU A 373 -0.39 -7.06 17.21
CA GLU A 373 -0.76 -5.79 16.57
C GLU A 373 -0.07 -5.70 15.20
N LEU A 374 -0.75 -5.15 14.19
CA LEU A 374 -0.24 -5.11 12.81
C LEU A 374 1.16 -4.47 12.76
N GLY A 375 1.33 -3.38 13.51
CA GLY A 375 2.58 -2.64 13.62
C GLY A 375 3.58 -3.18 14.65
N ASP A 376 3.29 -4.24 15.40
CA ASP A 376 4.23 -4.77 16.39
C ASP A 376 5.30 -5.68 15.75
N LEU A 377 6.35 -5.05 15.20
CA LEU A 377 7.40 -5.78 14.47
C LEU A 377 8.32 -6.55 15.42
N SER A 378 8.61 -6.01 16.60
CA SER A 378 9.49 -6.70 17.56
C SER A 378 8.90 -8.00 18.12
N SER A 379 7.58 -8.12 18.24
CA SER A 379 6.96 -9.39 18.62
C SER A 379 6.91 -10.42 17.48
N LYS A 380 7.04 -9.97 16.22
CA LYS A 380 7.03 -10.84 15.04
C LYS A 380 8.43 -11.28 14.60
N TYR A 381 9.40 -10.37 14.70
CA TYR A 381 10.74 -10.49 14.09
C TYR A 381 11.87 -10.61 15.13
N GLY A 382 11.52 -10.57 16.41
CA GLY A 382 12.43 -10.43 17.54
C GLY A 382 12.89 -8.99 17.78
N THR A 383 13.32 -8.73 19.02
CA THR A 383 13.70 -7.40 19.51
C THR A 383 15.08 -6.91 19.02
N MET A 384 15.37 -5.62 19.23
CA MET A 384 16.69 -5.00 19.04
C MET A 384 17.54 -4.98 20.32
N ALA A 385 17.08 -5.62 21.40
CA ALA A 385 17.79 -5.66 22.68
C ALA A 385 19.20 -6.25 22.52
N GLN A 386 20.18 -5.63 23.19
CA GLN A 386 21.58 -6.08 23.22
C GLN A 386 22.28 -6.13 21.85
N LYS A 387 21.78 -5.37 20.87
CA LYS A 387 22.40 -5.23 19.55
C LYS A 387 23.10 -3.87 19.43
N THR A 388 24.25 -3.87 18.76
CA THR A 388 24.93 -2.65 18.30
C THR A 388 24.52 -2.29 16.87
N ASN A 389 24.30 -3.30 16.03
CA ASN A 389 23.85 -3.19 14.65
C ASN A 389 22.85 -4.32 14.34
N MET A 390 22.02 -4.16 13.32
CA MET A 390 21.06 -5.17 12.88
C MET A 390 20.94 -5.19 11.35
N ILE A 391 21.16 -6.36 10.75
CA ILE A 391 20.94 -6.61 9.31
C ILE A 391 20.14 -7.91 9.18
N ASN A 392 18.87 -7.80 8.82
CA ASN A 392 17.96 -8.95 8.79
C ASN A 392 16.93 -8.81 7.66
N THR A 393 16.37 -9.94 7.23
CA THR A 393 15.27 -10.00 6.27
C THR A 393 14.17 -10.89 6.83
N TYR A 394 12.94 -10.40 6.77
CA TYR A 394 11.74 -11.08 7.29
C TYR A 394 10.66 -11.14 6.22
N THR A 395 9.80 -12.15 6.29
CA THR A 395 8.56 -12.26 5.51
C THR A 395 7.39 -12.16 6.48
N ASP A 396 6.46 -11.24 6.24
CA ASP A 396 5.32 -10.96 7.10
C ASP A 396 4.02 -11.08 6.32
N TYR A 397 3.15 -11.98 6.78
CA TYR A 397 1.85 -12.28 6.18
C TYR A 397 0.72 -11.37 6.70
N ASN A 398 1.04 -10.37 7.52
CA ASN A 398 0.10 -9.45 8.13
C ASN A 398 0.70 -8.03 8.28
N LEU A 399 1.41 -7.56 7.24
CA LEU A 399 1.97 -6.20 7.17
C LEU A 399 1.78 -5.58 5.77
N PRO A 400 0.54 -5.24 5.37
CA PRO A 400 0.23 -4.80 4.02
C PRO A 400 0.89 -3.48 3.61
N LEU A 401 1.26 -3.40 2.34
CA LEU A 401 1.56 -2.17 1.60
C LEU A 401 0.39 -1.76 0.68
N TYR A 402 -0.58 -2.64 0.44
CA TYR A 402 -1.81 -2.37 -0.31
C TYR A 402 -3.01 -2.20 0.63
N GLY A 403 -4.14 -1.79 0.08
CA GLY A 403 -5.40 -1.77 0.80
C GLY A 403 -5.51 -0.68 1.87
N GLN A 404 -6.62 -0.68 2.61
CA GLN A 404 -6.89 0.34 3.65
C GLN A 404 -5.98 0.23 4.87
N ASN A 405 -5.37 -0.93 5.07
CA ASN A 405 -4.47 -1.18 6.19
C ASN A 405 -3.00 -0.94 5.84
N SER A 406 -2.70 -0.40 4.66
CA SER A 406 -1.33 -0.10 4.24
C SER A 406 -0.56 0.69 5.31
N ILE A 407 0.69 0.29 5.55
CA ILE A 407 1.63 1.00 6.44
C ILE A 407 2.30 2.22 5.79
N ILE A 408 2.13 2.41 4.47
CA ILE A 408 2.75 3.52 3.75
C ILE A 408 2.20 4.86 4.24
N GLY A 409 3.10 5.77 4.62
CA GLY A 409 2.78 7.08 5.17
C GLY A 409 2.69 7.15 6.68
N ARG A 410 2.83 6.01 7.37
CA ARG A 410 2.93 5.92 8.82
C ARG A 410 4.37 6.12 9.29
N SER A 411 4.62 6.02 10.59
CA SER A 411 5.99 6.10 11.13
C SER A 411 6.49 4.76 11.63
N PHE A 412 7.80 4.54 11.48
CA PHE A 412 8.56 3.49 12.13
C PHE A 412 9.22 4.07 13.37
N VAL A 413 9.17 3.37 14.49
CA VAL A 413 9.69 3.83 15.78
C VAL A 413 10.53 2.74 16.44
N ILE A 414 11.70 3.10 16.96
CA ILE A 414 12.56 2.27 17.81
C ILE A 414 12.42 2.79 19.24
N HIS A 415 12.30 1.89 20.21
CA HIS A 415 12.20 2.21 21.63
C HIS A 415 13.55 2.03 22.32
N HIS A 416 13.78 2.81 23.38
CA HIS A 416 14.88 2.62 24.30
C HIS A 416 14.69 1.34 25.14
N ASN A 417 15.82 0.77 25.55
CA ASN A 417 15.90 -0.29 26.53
C ASN A 417 15.95 0.29 27.97
N ASP A 418 14.97 1.14 28.29
CA ASP A 418 14.75 1.65 29.64
C ASP A 418 13.47 1.05 30.23
N SER A 419 13.26 1.25 31.54
CA SER A 419 12.08 0.71 32.22
C SER A 419 10.75 1.34 31.76
N ALA A 420 10.81 2.51 31.12
CA ALA A 420 9.63 3.20 30.58
C ALA A 420 9.28 2.73 29.16
N GLY A 421 10.17 2.00 28.47
CA GLY A 421 10.07 1.72 27.04
C GLY A 421 9.95 2.99 26.21
N SER A 422 10.69 4.04 26.59
CA SER A 422 10.56 5.36 25.96
C SER A 422 10.87 5.29 24.46
N ARG A 423 10.18 6.11 23.65
CA ARG A 423 10.40 6.12 22.20
C ARG A 423 11.68 6.90 21.90
N TRP A 424 12.51 6.36 21.01
CA TRP A 424 13.84 6.87 20.72
C TRP A 424 13.94 7.44 19.31
N ILE A 425 14.07 6.56 18.31
CA ILE A 425 14.25 6.95 16.90
C ILE A 425 12.94 6.78 16.17
N CYS A 426 12.58 7.75 15.33
CA CYS A 426 11.42 7.61 14.46
C CYS A 426 11.61 8.29 13.11
N ALA A 427 11.00 7.71 12.08
CA ALA A 427 10.97 8.25 10.72
C ALA A 427 9.73 7.75 9.98
N ASN A 428 9.39 8.42 8.89
CA ASN A 428 8.24 8.07 8.07
C ASN A 428 8.54 6.90 7.13
N ILE A 429 7.53 6.06 6.90
CA ILE A 429 7.52 5.00 5.90
C ILE A 429 7.08 5.65 4.59
N GLU A 430 8.03 5.99 3.75
CA GLU A 430 7.79 6.74 2.52
C GLU A 430 7.68 5.80 1.31
N PRO A 431 6.84 6.11 0.32
CA PRO A 431 6.89 5.46 -0.99
C PRO A 431 8.31 5.48 -1.58
N TYR A 432 8.76 4.36 -2.14
CA TYR A 432 10.11 4.22 -2.70
C TYR A 432 10.07 3.72 -4.14
N SER A 433 11.01 4.18 -4.98
CA SER A 433 11.19 3.78 -6.38
C SER A 433 10.07 4.19 -7.37
N TYR A 434 9.15 5.07 -6.97
CA TYR A 434 8.18 5.70 -7.88
C TYR A 434 7.85 7.15 -7.47
N PRO A 435 7.47 8.02 -8.42
CA PRO A 435 7.02 9.37 -8.12
C PRO A 435 5.73 9.37 -7.29
N VAL A 436 5.47 10.46 -6.56
CA VAL A 436 4.22 10.65 -5.84
C VAL A 436 3.54 11.93 -6.28
N VAL A 437 2.21 11.95 -6.19
CA VAL A 437 1.40 13.16 -6.31
C VAL A 437 0.88 13.49 -4.93
N ALA A 438 1.02 14.74 -4.51
CA ALA A 438 0.47 15.22 -3.26
C ALA A 438 -0.56 16.34 -3.47
N ALA A 439 -1.54 16.40 -2.59
CA ALA A 439 -2.54 17.45 -2.53
C ALA A 439 -2.78 17.89 -1.10
N ILE A 440 -3.27 19.12 -0.92
CA ILE A 440 -3.55 19.70 0.38
C ILE A 440 -4.87 20.47 0.35
N ALA A 441 -5.65 20.33 1.42
CA ALA A 441 -6.82 21.14 1.73
C ALA A 441 -6.57 21.86 3.05
N VAL A 442 -6.51 23.20 3.02
CA VAL A 442 -6.25 24.05 4.19
C VAL A 442 -7.54 24.73 4.63
N PHE A 443 -7.91 24.55 5.90
CA PHE A 443 -9.11 25.10 6.51
C PHE A 443 -8.78 26.38 7.28
N GLU A 444 -9.66 27.38 7.18
CA GLU A 444 -9.44 28.72 7.74
C GLU A 444 -10.39 29.07 8.89
N PHE A 445 -11.66 28.69 8.81
CA PHE A 445 -12.67 29.01 9.83
C PHE A 445 -13.94 28.15 9.72
N PRO A 446 -14.62 27.81 10.83
CA PRO A 446 -14.17 27.84 12.23
C PRO A 446 -13.24 26.67 12.55
N VAL A 447 -13.15 25.69 11.65
CA VAL A 447 -12.13 24.65 11.65
C VAL A 447 -10.88 25.23 10.99
N ILE A 448 -9.74 25.09 11.65
CA ILE A 448 -8.41 25.39 11.12
C ILE A 448 -7.61 24.10 10.96
N GLY A 449 -6.51 24.20 10.20
CA GLY A 449 -5.59 23.09 9.99
C GLY A 449 -5.66 22.58 8.56
N GLN A 450 -5.30 21.32 8.35
CA GLN A 450 -5.13 20.80 7.00
C GLN A 450 -5.39 19.31 6.89
N ILE A 451 -5.76 18.90 5.68
CA ILE A 451 -5.76 17.51 5.24
C ILE A 451 -4.80 17.40 4.06
N ILE A 452 -3.84 16.49 4.15
CA ILE A 452 -2.86 16.20 3.09
C ILE A 452 -3.16 14.81 2.52
N PHE A 453 -3.14 14.71 1.20
CA PHE A 453 -3.31 13.49 0.44
C PHE A 453 -2.00 13.18 -0.28
N VAL A 454 -1.55 11.93 -0.26
CA VAL A 454 -0.35 11.47 -0.97
C VAL A 454 -0.69 10.16 -1.68
N GLN A 455 -0.45 10.12 -2.98
CA GLN A 455 -0.69 8.95 -3.82
C GLN A 455 0.57 8.64 -4.63
N GLY A 456 1.00 7.39 -4.63
CA GLY A 456 2.03 6.92 -5.56
C GLY A 456 1.53 7.03 -7.00
N GLN A 457 2.38 7.48 -7.92
CA GLN A 457 2.04 7.43 -9.34
C GLN A 457 1.75 5.98 -9.74
N ASP A 458 0.67 5.79 -10.49
CA ASP A 458 0.15 4.48 -10.92
C ASP A 458 -0.34 3.54 -9.80
N GLN A 459 -0.37 3.99 -8.54
CA GLN A 459 -0.95 3.24 -7.41
C GLN A 459 -2.39 3.66 -7.13
N LEU A 460 -3.18 2.74 -6.55
CA LEU A 460 -4.58 3.00 -6.22
C LEU A 460 -4.73 3.71 -4.86
N GLU A 461 -3.87 3.34 -3.92
CA GLU A 461 -3.90 3.77 -2.53
C GLU A 461 -3.49 5.23 -2.39
N THR A 462 -4.34 6.02 -1.75
CA THR A 462 -4.05 7.39 -1.33
C THR A 462 -4.03 7.46 0.18
N SER A 463 -2.87 7.80 0.72
CA SER A 463 -2.68 8.06 2.15
C SER A 463 -3.16 9.46 2.49
N ILE A 464 -3.93 9.59 3.57
CA ILE A 464 -4.61 10.83 3.96
C ILE A 464 -4.29 11.13 5.42
N PHE A 465 -3.68 12.28 5.67
CA PHE A 465 -3.37 12.76 7.01
C PHE A 465 -4.14 14.04 7.32
N ALA A 466 -4.96 14.01 8.37
CA ALA A 466 -5.76 15.13 8.84
C ALA A 466 -5.25 15.64 10.19
N LYS A 467 -5.12 16.97 10.32
CA LYS A 467 -4.85 17.67 11.58
C LYS A 467 -5.76 18.89 11.65
N LEU A 468 -6.78 18.83 12.49
CA LEU A 468 -7.87 19.81 12.53
C LEU A 468 -8.18 20.27 13.96
N ASP A 469 -8.39 21.57 14.11
CA ASP A 469 -8.74 22.21 15.39
C ASP A 469 -9.85 23.26 15.18
N TYR A 470 -10.69 23.50 16.20
CA TYR A 470 -11.56 24.67 16.25
C TYR A 470 -10.81 25.87 16.81
N ILE A 471 -10.93 27.02 16.14
CA ILE A 471 -10.29 28.27 16.55
C ILE A 471 -11.21 29.22 17.33
N ASP A 472 -12.52 28.95 17.34
CA ASP A 472 -13.54 29.83 17.92
C ASP A 472 -13.91 29.49 19.37
N GLY A 473 -13.10 28.65 20.03
CA GLY A 473 -13.25 28.29 21.45
C GLY A 473 -14.35 27.28 21.75
N ARG A 474 -15.07 26.77 20.74
CA ARG A 474 -16.10 25.74 20.95
C ARG A 474 -15.49 24.39 21.38
N PRO A 475 -16.22 23.53 22.12
CA PRO A 475 -15.73 22.20 22.46
C PRO A 475 -15.35 21.34 21.24
N GLY A 476 -14.40 20.43 21.43
CA GLY A 476 -14.06 19.43 20.43
C GLY A 476 -15.24 18.50 20.10
N THR A 477 -15.19 17.89 18.93
CA THR A 477 -16.22 16.98 18.38
C THR A 477 -15.55 15.72 17.85
N THR A 478 -16.18 14.55 17.95
CA THR A 478 -15.55 13.25 17.62
C THR A 478 -16.24 12.47 16.50
N LYS A 479 -17.32 13.02 15.93
CA LYS A 479 -18.19 12.30 15.01
C LYS A 479 -18.56 13.09 13.76
N ASN A 480 -17.66 13.93 13.28
CA ASN A 480 -17.94 14.79 12.13
C ASN A 480 -17.91 13.98 10.85
N ARG A 481 -18.98 14.06 10.06
CA ARG A 481 -18.98 13.48 8.71
C ARG A 481 -18.14 14.38 7.80
N TRP A 482 -17.59 13.80 6.76
CA TRP A 482 -16.80 14.51 5.77
C TRP A 482 -16.88 13.83 4.41
N GLY A 483 -16.64 14.62 3.37
CA GLY A 483 -16.64 14.17 2.00
C GLY A 483 -15.92 15.16 1.08
N ILE A 484 -15.79 14.76 -0.18
CA ILE A 484 -15.27 15.59 -1.25
C ILE A 484 -16.43 15.96 -2.16
N ASN A 485 -16.69 17.25 -2.31
CA ASN A 485 -17.74 17.79 -3.14
C ASN A 485 -17.21 18.23 -4.51
N THR A 486 -18.13 18.39 -5.47
CA THR A 486 -17.79 18.52 -6.89
C THR A 486 -17.07 19.83 -7.22
N ASN A 487 -17.53 20.94 -6.66
CA ASN A 487 -17.05 22.28 -7.02
C ASN A 487 -15.99 22.78 -6.03
N THR A 488 -15.28 23.83 -6.43
CA THR A 488 -14.41 24.58 -5.54
C THR A 488 -15.20 25.45 -4.55
N VAL A 489 -14.60 25.70 -3.41
CA VAL A 489 -15.04 26.65 -2.39
C VAL A 489 -14.93 28.10 -2.89
N THR A 490 -15.91 28.93 -2.54
CA THR A 490 -15.91 30.39 -2.78
C THR A 490 -15.85 31.18 -1.47
N ASN A 491 -16.18 32.48 -1.47
CA ASN A 491 -16.13 33.33 -0.29
C ASN A 491 -17.14 32.92 0.82
N ASP A 492 -18.06 32.01 0.53
CA ASP A 492 -19.03 31.44 1.46
C ASP A 492 -18.41 30.54 2.56
N MET A 493 -17.13 30.17 2.45
CA MET A 493 -16.44 29.43 3.53
C MET A 493 -16.32 30.19 4.84
N LEU A 494 -16.24 31.52 4.77
CA LEU A 494 -16.09 32.39 5.95
C LEU A 494 -17.43 32.79 6.59
N SER A 495 -18.57 32.36 6.01
CA SER A 495 -19.92 32.64 6.54
C SER A 495 -20.03 32.29 8.02
N THR A 496 -20.52 33.16 8.89
CA THR A 496 -20.71 32.80 10.32
C THR A 496 -21.96 31.94 10.55
N THR A 497 -22.88 31.90 9.60
CA THR A 497 -24.07 31.05 9.63
C THR A 497 -23.77 29.69 8.97
N GLU A 498 -23.98 28.59 9.71
CA GLU A 498 -23.69 27.22 9.22
C GLU A 498 -24.53 26.82 8.00
N THR A 499 -25.78 27.31 7.89
CA THR A 499 -26.69 26.97 6.79
C THR A 499 -26.32 27.63 5.46
N SER A 500 -25.54 28.71 5.48
CA SER A 500 -25.03 29.40 4.27
C SER A 500 -23.56 29.14 4.00
N ARG A 501 -22.89 28.33 4.84
CA ARG A 501 -21.46 28.03 4.69
C ARG A 501 -21.25 26.97 3.59
N CYS A 502 -20.30 27.22 2.68
CA CYS A 502 -19.83 26.24 1.69
C CYS A 502 -20.90 25.67 0.74
N LEU A 503 -22.01 26.38 0.53
CA LEU A 503 -23.05 26.00 -0.43
C LEU A 503 -22.53 25.93 -1.87
N SER A 504 -21.49 26.71 -2.19
CA SER A 504 -20.81 26.72 -3.49
C SER A 504 -20.23 25.38 -3.90
N THR A 505 -19.88 24.52 -2.93
CA THR A 505 -19.20 23.23 -3.16
C THR A 505 -20.07 22.21 -3.92
N GLY A 506 -21.39 22.38 -3.92
CA GLY A 506 -22.32 21.50 -4.62
C GLY A 506 -22.45 20.13 -3.95
N ALA A 507 -22.77 19.10 -4.73
CA ALA A 507 -22.99 17.74 -4.23
C ALA A 507 -21.69 16.95 -4.04
N VAL A 508 -21.76 15.89 -3.23
CA VAL A 508 -20.70 14.88 -3.07
C VAL A 508 -20.28 14.37 -4.45
N TYR A 509 -18.97 14.37 -4.69
CA TYR A 509 -18.40 14.02 -5.98
C TYR A 509 -18.65 12.56 -6.32
N ASN A 510 -19.33 12.33 -7.45
CA ASN A 510 -19.79 11.00 -7.86
C ASN A 510 -19.67 10.80 -9.38
N PRO A 511 -18.45 10.78 -9.94
CA PRO A 511 -18.25 10.70 -11.39
C PRO A 511 -18.69 9.36 -11.99
N HIS A 512 -18.85 8.33 -11.17
CA HIS A 512 -19.25 6.99 -11.59
C HIS A 512 -20.76 6.71 -11.44
N ASN A 513 -21.54 7.71 -10.99
CA ASN A 513 -22.97 7.58 -10.75
C ASN A 513 -23.34 6.40 -9.84
N VAL A 514 -22.59 6.22 -8.75
CA VAL A 514 -22.86 5.19 -7.72
C VAL A 514 -23.97 5.65 -6.79
N GLY A 515 -24.79 4.71 -6.33
CA GLY A 515 -25.88 4.86 -5.37
C GLY A 515 -27.15 5.48 -5.95
N GLN A 516 -27.41 5.29 -7.25
CA GLN A 516 -28.59 5.90 -7.92
C GLN A 516 -29.85 5.06 -7.79
N GLN A 517 -29.71 3.73 -7.64
CA GLN A 517 -30.83 2.79 -7.74
C GLN A 517 -31.17 2.11 -6.40
N MET A 518 -30.67 2.64 -5.29
CA MET A 518 -30.78 1.98 -3.99
C MET A 518 -31.66 2.73 -2.99
N ASN A 519 -32.49 1.96 -2.30
CA ASN A 519 -33.30 2.44 -1.18
C ASN A 519 -32.46 2.72 0.07
N GLN A 520 -31.39 1.92 0.31
CA GLN A 520 -30.47 2.08 1.43
C GLN A 520 -29.02 2.08 0.93
N TYR A 521 -28.49 3.28 0.67
CA TYR A 521 -27.12 3.46 0.18
C TYR A 521 -26.05 2.87 1.13
N THR A 522 -26.32 2.83 2.44
CA THR A 522 -25.42 2.32 3.47
C THR A 522 -25.18 0.82 3.44
N ASP A 523 -26.07 0.04 2.81
CA ASP A 523 -25.88 -1.41 2.68
C ASP A 523 -24.80 -1.75 1.65
N TYR A 524 -24.58 -0.83 0.70
CA TYR A 524 -23.69 -1.00 -0.42
C TYR A 524 -22.38 -0.21 -0.27
N CYS A 525 -22.49 1.01 0.28
CA CYS A 525 -21.33 1.82 0.65
C CYS A 525 -20.92 1.55 2.10
N SER A 526 -19.75 0.96 2.27
CA SER A 526 -19.15 0.73 3.59
C SER A 526 -17.63 0.71 3.51
N LYS A 527 -16.98 0.72 4.67
CA LYS A 527 -15.53 0.53 4.79
C LYS A 527 -15.07 -0.75 4.10
N ASN A 528 -15.88 -1.82 4.15
CA ASN A 528 -15.54 -3.09 3.51
C ASN A 528 -15.81 -3.10 1.99
N SER A 529 -16.65 -2.20 1.50
CA SER A 529 -17.02 -2.05 0.08
C SER A 529 -16.83 -0.61 -0.43
N PRO A 530 -15.59 -0.09 -0.46
CA PRO A 530 -15.33 1.30 -0.82
C PRO A 530 -15.66 1.64 -2.29
N LEU A 531 -15.63 0.65 -3.19
CA LEU A 531 -16.06 0.82 -4.59
C LEU A 531 -17.59 0.96 -4.73
N GLY A 532 -18.36 0.54 -3.71
CA GLY A 532 -19.80 0.79 -3.64
C GLY A 532 -20.14 2.19 -3.11
N CYS A 533 -19.15 2.98 -2.73
CA CYS A 533 -19.36 4.35 -2.29
C CYS A 533 -19.26 5.34 -3.46
N LYS A 534 -19.99 6.45 -3.34
CA LYS A 534 -19.69 7.65 -4.14
C LYS A 534 -18.21 8.00 -3.92
N LEU A 535 -17.50 8.37 -4.99
CA LEU A 535 -16.05 8.58 -4.95
C LEU A 535 -15.63 9.58 -3.84
N GLY A 536 -16.42 10.63 -3.65
CA GLY A 536 -16.21 11.65 -2.61
C GLY A 536 -16.81 11.34 -1.24
N ASP A 537 -17.44 10.19 -1.01
CA ASP A 537 -17.98 9.83 0.31
C ASP A 537 -16.88 9.24 1.20
N MET A 538 -16.17 10.13 1.88
CA MET A 538 -15.04 9.75 2.74
C MET A 538 -15.50 9.15 4.07
N SER A 539 -16.68 9.53 4.56
CA SER A 539 -17.24 9.00 5.80
C SER A 539 -17.60 7.53 5.68
N GLY A 540 -18.28 7.15 4.60
CA GLY A 540 -18.64 5.75 4.34
C GLY A 540 -17.42 4.87 4.10
N LYS A 541 -16.41 5.39 3.38
CA LYS A 541 -15.18 4.64 3.06
C LYS A 541 -14.20 4.51 4.23
N LEU A 542 -13.98 5.58 4.98
CA LEU A 542 -12.85 5.69 5.92
C LEU A 542 -13.25 5.92 7.38
N GLY A 543 -14.52 6.27 7.62
CA GLY A 543 -15.02 6.68 8.93
C GLY A 543 -15.05 8.19 9.14
N ILE A 544 -15.42 8.60 10.35
CA ILE A 544 -15.70 10.00 10.73
C ILE A 544 -14.48 10.73 11.30
N LEU A 545 -14.51 12.06 11.26
CA LEU A 545 -13.45 12.94 11.76
C LEU A 545 -13.70 13.41 13.20
N SER A 546 -12.60 13.53 13.94
CA SER A 546 -12.51 14.24 15.21
C SER A 546 -11.84 15.59 15.01
N ILE A 547 -12.39 16.62 15.64
CA ILE A 547 -11.86 17.99 15.62
C ILE A 547 -11.72 18.44 17.06
N ARG A 548 -10.52 18.86 17.44
CA ARG A 548 -10.22 19.28 18.81
C ARG A 548 -10.56 20.76 19.01
N ASN A 549 -10.72 21.21 20.26
CA ASN A 549 -10.66 22.63 20.60
C ASN A 549 -9.20 23.08 20.75
N ALA A 550 -8.76 24.08 20.00
CA ALA A 550 -7.38 24.59 20.06
C ALA A 550 -6.92 25.03 21.47
N ALA A 551 -7.84 25.42 22.35
CA ALA A 551 -7.56 25.85 23.73
C ALA A 551 -7.42 24.69 24.73
N ASN A 552 -7.82 23.47 24.38
CA ASN A 552 -7.72 22.32 25.28
C ASN A 552 -6.34 21.67 25.17
N SER A 553 -5.79 21.27 26.31
CA SER A 553 -4.57 20.45 26.42
C SER A 553 -4.77 18.99 25.96
N ASP A 554 -5.99 18.61 25.57
CA ASP A 554 -6.27 17.32 24.94
C ASP A 554 -5.49 17.18 23.63
N THR A 555 -4.95 16.01 23.37
CA THR A 555 -3.68 15.89 22.67
C THR A 555 -3.77 15.38 21.23
N SER A 556 -4.92 14.86 20.77
CA SER A 556 -4.99 14.40 19.37
C SER A 556 -6.35 14.54 18.67
N ALA A 557 -6.43 15.51 17.75
CA ALA A 557 -7.32 15.48 16.57
C ALA A 557 -6.52 15.24 15.28
N ARG A 558 -5.54 14.33 15.37
CA ARG A 558 -4.79 13.83 14.21
C ARG A 558 -5.40 12.50 13.79
N GLN A 559 -5.57 12.31 12.50
CA GLN A 559 -6.11 11.07 11.95
C GLN A 559 -5.35 10.70 10.69
N PHE A 560 -5.22 9.39 10.45
CA PHE A 560 -4.56 8.85 9.28
C PHE A 560 -5.44 7.78 8.66
N PHE A 561 -5.64 7.86 7.35
CA PHE A 561 -6.44 6.93 6.57
C PHE A 561 -5.72 6.53 5.29
N THR A 562 -6.11 5.39 4.72
CA THR A 562 -5.71 4.98 3.37
C THR A 562 -6.96 4.64 2.58
N ASP A 563 -7.19 5.36 1.48
CA ASP A 563 -8.30 5.10 0.56
C ASP A 563 -7.80 4.33 -0.67
N THR A 564 -8.51 3.28 -1.07
CA THR A 564 -8.11 2.41 -2.19
C THR A 564 -8.69 2.84 -3.54
N ASN A 565 -9.40 3.97 -3.56
CA ASN A 565 -10.10 4.47 -4.73
C ASN A 565 -10.27 6.01 -4.67
N LEU A 566 -9.18 6.75 -4.42
CA LEU A 566 -9.22 8.21 -4.39
C LEU A 566 -8.15 8.81 -5.29
N PRO A 567 -8.39 8.95 -6.60
CA PRO A 567 -7.37 9.42 -7.53
C PRO A 567 -7.00 10.90 -7.29
N LEU A 568 -5.70 11.19 -7.23
CA LEU A 568 -5.11 12.54 -7.26
C LEU A 568 -4.72 12.98 -8.68
N PHE A 569 -4.77 12.08 -9.65
CA PHE A 569 -4.47 12.35 -11.06
C PHE A 569 -5.46 11.66 -11.99
N GLY A 570 -5.37 11.97 -13.29
CA GLY A 570 -6.29 11.44 -14.29
C GLY A 570 -7.66 12.15 -14.31
N PRO A 571 -8.60 11.66 -15.13
CA PRO A 571 -9.86 12.37 -15.43
C PRO A 571 -10.79 12.50 -14.21
N TYR A 572 -10.65 11.61 -13.23
CA TYR A 572 -11.46 11.62 -12.02
C TYR A 572 -10.77 12.22 -10.80
N SER A 573 -9.61 12.87 -11.00
CA SER A 573 -8.84 13.49 -9.90
C SER A 573 -9.71 14.34 -8.97
N VAL A 574 -9.41 14.25 -7.67
CA VAL A 574 -10.00 15.13 -6.64
C VAL A 574 -9.26 16.45 -6.45
N ILE A 575 -8.13 16.65 -7.12
CA ILE A 575 -7.47 17.97 -7.16
C ILE A 575 -8.36 18.95 -7.94
N GLY A 576 -8.56 20.16 -7.42
CA GLY A 576 -9.48 21.14 -7.97
C GLY A 576 -10.93 21.01 -7.46
N ARG A 577 -11.15 20.18 -6.45
CA ARG A 577 -12.43 20.00 -5.76
C ARG A 577 -12.35 20.54 -4.33
N SER A 578 -13.36 20.30 -3.50
CA SER A 578 -13.38 20.74 -2.11
C SER A 578 -13.60 19.60 -1.13
N VAL A 579 -12.89 19.60 -0.01
CA VAL A 579 -13.30 18.82 1.17
C VAL A 579 -14.38 19.61 1.92
N VAL A 580 -15.42 18.91 2.38
CA VAL A 580 -16.49 19.45 3.20
C VAL A 580 -16.64 18.61 4.46
N ILE A 581 -16.69 19.29 5.60
CA ILE A 581 -16.89 18.69 6.92
C ILE A 581 -18.27 19.10 7.41
N PHE A 582 -19.05 18.11 7.84
CA PHE A 582 -20.40 18.24 8.35
C PHE A 582 -20.45 17.89 9.84
N ASN A 583 -21.52 18.31 10.50
CA ASN A 583 -21.85 17.83 11.84
C ASN A 583 -22.13 16.30 11.85
N GLU A 584 -22.37 15.73 13.04
CA GLU A 584 -22.63 14.30 13.21
C GLU A 584 -23.81 13.77 12.39
N MET A 585 -24.86 14.59 12.27
CA MET A 585 -26.06 14.23 11.51
C MET A 585 -25.90 14.39 9.99
N GLY A 586 -24.85 15.07 9.52
CA GLY A 586 -24.68 15.43 8.11
C GLY A 586 -25.63 16.52 7.61
N THR A 587 -26.25 17.29 8.52
CA THR A 587 -27.30 18.27 8.19
C THR A 587 -26.79 19.71 8.07
N SER A 588 -25.67 20.05 8.70
CA SER A 588 -25.02 21.36 8.57
C SER A 588 -23.55 21.22 8.21
N ILE A 589 -23.04 22.19 7.44
CA ILE A 589 -21.63 22.24 7.04
C ILE A 589 -20.85 23.05 8.09
N LEU A 590 -19.86 22.40 8.70
CA LEU A 590 -18.97 23.00 9.68
C LEU A 590 -17.87 23.80 8.99
N ALA A 591 -17.22 23.23 7.97
CA ALA A 591 -16.14 23.90 7.23
C ALA A 591 -15.91 23.24 5.86
N CYS A 592 -15.22 23.95 4.98
CA CYS A 592 -14.75 23.41 3.71
C CYS A 592 -13.40 24.00 3.30
N ALA A 593 -12.69 23.30 2.41
CA ALA A 593 -11.40 23.73 1.89
C ALA A 593 -11.17 23.20 0.48
N ASN A 594 -10.53 24.00 -0.37
CA ASN A 594 -10.14 23.57 -1.72
C ASN A 594 -8.96 22.57 -1.66
N ILE A 595 -9.07 21.48 -2.40
CA ILE A 595 -7.99 20.50 -2.64
C ILE A 595 -7.08 21.06 -3.73
N LYS A 596 -5.88 21.48 -3.36
CA LYS A 596 -4.88 22.04 -4.27
C LYS A 596 -3.71 21.08 -4.40
N MET A 597 -3.07 21.06 -5.56
CA MET A 597 -1.81 20.33 -5.75
C MET A 597 -0.75 20.87 -4.78
N LEU A 598 -0.11 19.98 -4.03
CA LEU A 598 1.05 20.29 -3.22
C LEU A 598 2.29 19.93 -4.03
N ARG A 599 3.03 20.95 -4.47
CA ARG A 599 4.19 20.78 -5.35
C ARG A 599 5.42 20.35 -4.54
N ASP A 600 6.26 19.53 -5.17
CA ASP A 600 7.59 19.20 -4.66
C ASP A 600 8.40 20.49 -4.45
N PRO A 601 8.87 20.75 -3.21
CA PRO A 601 9.75 21.87 -2.96
C PRO A 601 11.08 21.66 -3.69
N LEU A 602 11.45 22.61 -4.54
CA LEU A 602 12.74 22.69 -5.22
C LEU A 602 13.32 24.09 -5.03
N LEU A 603 14.47 24.16 -4.36
CA LEU A 603 15.27 25.38 -4.23
C LEU A 603 16.53 25.24 -5.08
N THR A 604 16.99 26.33 -5.69
CA THR A 604 18.23 26.35 -6.47
C THR A 604 19.03 27.60 -6.14
N ALA A 605 20.27 27.41 -5.73
CA ALA A 605 21.27 28.46 -5.57
C ALA A 605 22.23 28.43 -6.77
N SER A 606 22.53 29.59 -7.34
CA SER A 606 23.42 29.74 -8.50
C SER A 606 24.65 30.55 -8.15
N PHE A 607 25.81 30.12 -8.63
CA PHE A 607 27.12 30.70 -8.33
C PHE A 607 27.78 31.15 -9.64
N SER A 608 28.42 32.31 -9.61
CA SER A 608 29.15 32.89 -10.76
C SER A 608 30.30 33.81 -10.34
N MET A 609 30.79 33.67 -9.10
CA MET A 609 31.75 34.58 -8.49
C MET A 609 32.86 33.81 -7.75
N GLY A 610 34.01 34.46 -7.52
CA GLY A 610 35.09 33.89 -6.71
C GLY A 610 35.73 32.63 -7.30
N GLY A 611 35.68 32.45 -8.62
CA GLY A 611 36.18 31.24 -9.30
C GLY A 611 35.26 30.02 -9.18
N VAL A 612 34.13 30.14 -8.48
CA VAL A 612 33.12 29.08 -8.35
C VAL A 612 31.94 29.38 -9.28
N SER A 613 31.51 28.38 -10.04
CA SER A 613 30.37 28.52 -10.95
C SER A 613 29.49 27.28 -10.95
N GLY A 614 28.20 27.44 -11.25
CA GLY A 614 27.24 26.34 -11.35
C GLY A 614 26.11 26.48 -10.34
N THR A 615 25.51 25.35 -9.95
CA THR A 615 24.30 25.36 -9.11
C THR A 615 24.33 24.31 -8.01
N VAL A 616 23.69 24.62 -6.89
CA VAL A 616 23.27 23.63 -5.89
C VAL A 616 21.76 23.64 -5.82
N SER A 617 21.14 22.46 -5.92
CA SER A 617 19.69 22.31 -5.80
C SER A 617 19.32 21.45 -4.60
N PHE A 618 18.21 21.81 -3.97
CA PHE A 618 17.62 21.11 -2.84
C PHE A 618 16.21 20.67 -3.23
N SER A 619 15.91 19.39 -3.15
CA SER A 619 14.59 18.85 -3.47
C SER A 619 14.02 17.98 -2.36
N GLN A 620 12.73 18.15 -2.10
CA GLN A 620 11.94 17.27 -1.24
C GLN A 620 10.73 16.74 -2.01
N THR A 621 10.34 15.52 -1.70
CA THR A 621 9.07 14.97 -2.15
C THR A 621 7.93 15.59 -1.34
N ALA A 622 6.90 16.10 -2.01
CA ALA A 622 5.73 16.67 -1.35
C ALA A 622 4.95 15.63 -0.53
N GLY A 623 4.40 16.05 0.61
CA GLY A 623 3.57 15.21 1.45
C GLY A 623 3.44 15.76 2.87
N TYR A 624 3.04 14.90 3.81
CA TYR A 624 2.97 15.21 5.23
C TYR A 624 4.22 14.74 5.98
N GLY A 625 4.41 15.30 7.18
CA GLY A 625 5.48 14.90 8.09
C GLY A 625 6.86 15.41 7.69
N ALA A 626 7.88 14.97 8.43
CA ALA A 626 9.27 15.20 8.08
C ALA A 626 9.63 14.48 6.77
N LYS A 627 10.33 15.18 5.88
CA LYS A 627 10.80 14.68 4.59
C LYS A 627 12.31 14.80 4.48
N LYS A 628 12.93 13.78 3.88
CA LYS A 628 14.33 13.81 3.47
C LYS A 628 14.53 14.84 2.38
N THR A 629 15.60 15.62 2.48
CA THR A 629 16.05 16.56 1.45
C THR A 629 17.20 15.96 0.68
N MET A 630 17.06 15.88 -0.63
CA MET A 630 18.16 15.55 -1.53
C MET A 630 18.89 16.84 -1.91
N VAL A 631 20.19 16.89 -1.65
CA VAL A 631 21.07 17.98 -2.09
C VAL A 631 21.82 17.50 -3.31
N THR A 632 21.79 18.27 -4.40
CA THR A 632 22.56 18.01 -5.62
C THR A 632 23.48 19.19 -5.88
N ASN A 633 24.78 18.92 -5.93
CA ASN A 633 25.82 19.91 -6.12
C ASN A 633 26.45 19.76 -7.51
N LYS A 634 26.35 20.82 -8.31
CA LYS A 634 26.92 20.93 -9.66
C LYS A 634 27.85 22.14 -9.77
N LEU A 635 28.56 22.45 -8.69
CA LEU A 635 29.53 23.53 -8.66
C LEU A 635 30.87 23.07 -9.26
N ASN A 636 31.47 23.96 -10.04
CA ASN A 636 32.81 23.86 -10.59
C ASN A 636 33.72 24.83 -9.85
N GLY A 637 35.03 24.51 -9.79
CA GLY A 637 36.03 25.35 -9.13
C GLY A 637 36.12 25.14 -7.61
N LEU A 638 35.41 24.15 -7.06
CA LEU A 638 35.53 23.75 -5.66
C LEU A 638 36.75 22.83 -5.44
N GLN A 639 37.64 23.24 -4.56
CA GLN A 639 38.70 22.46 -3.93
C GLN A 639 38.27 21.89 -2.56
N ASP A 640 39.04 20.93 -2.02
CA ASP A 640 38.76 20.24 -0.75
C ASP A 640 38.72 21.15 0.48
N LYS A 641 39.23 22.38 0.38
CA LYS A 641 39.18 23.39 1.45
C LYS A 641 37.83 24.10 1.57
N TYR A 642 36.95 24.00 0.58
CA TYR A 642 35.67 24.69 0.63
C TYR A 642 34.60 23.88 1.35
N ARG A 643 33.66 24.58 1.99
CA ARG A 643 32.44 24.02 2.59
C ARG A 643 31.22 24.83 2.19
N LEU A 644 30.06 24.20 2.30
CA LEU A 644 28.77 24.81 1.98
C LEU A 644 27.98 25.09 3.26
N PHE A 645 27.45 26.30 3.37
CA PHE A 645 26.63 26.72 4.51
C PHE A 645 25.45 27.55 4.04
N VAL A 646 24.29 27.38 4.66
CA VAL A 646 23.13 28.25 4.51
C VAL A 646 23.13 29.28 5.63
N TYR A 647 23.07 30.55 5.27
CA TYR A 647 23.06 31.69 6.19
C TYR A 647 21.67 32.32 6.32
N ASP A 648 21.43 33.02 7.42
CA ASP A 648 20.10 33.52 7.79
C ASP A 648 19.45 34.44 6.75
N LEU A 649 20.22 35.35 6.18
CA LEU A 649 19.73 36.45 5.36
C LEU A 649 20.03 36.22 3.87
N PRO A 650 19.18 36.69 2.95
CA PRO A 650 19.45 36.67 1.51
C PRO A 650 20.64 37.59 1.15
N PRO A 651 21.30 37.41 -0.01
CA PRO A 651 22.43 38.23 -0.39
C PRO A 651 22.02 39.68 -0.65
N ALA A 652 22.81 40.63 -0.17
CA ALA A 652 22.58 42.05 -0.42
C ALA A 652 22.83 42.40 -1.90
N SER A 653 22.11 43.40 -2.44
CA SER A 653 22.37 43.91 -3.78
C SER A 653 23.61 44.82 -3.79
N GLY A 654 24.59 44.58 -4.68
CA GLY A 654 25.75 45.46 -4.88
C GLY A 654 27.10 44.72 -4.85
N ASN A 655 28.18 45.44 -4.55
CA ASN A 655 29.55 44.88 -4.53
C ASN A 655 29.92 44.13 -3.23
N THR A 656 29.02 44.09 -2.24
CA THR A 656 29.24 43.49 -0.91
C THR A 656 28.27 42.33 -0.66
N ILE A 657 28.09 41.46 -1.65
CA ILE A 657 27.07 40.39 -1.68
C ILE A 657 27.15 39.44 -0.47
N CYS A 658 28.34 39.31 0.13
CA CYS A 658 28.60 38.39 1.25
C CYS A 658 28.84 39.05 2.62
N SER A 659 28.73 40.38 2.78
CA SER A 659 29.13 41.05 4.03
C SER A 659 28.09 41.02 5.16
N ASP A 660 26.82 40.72 4.85
CA ASP A 660 25.70 40.90 5.80
C ASP A 660 24.69 39.73 5.75
N LEU A 661 25.20 38.49 5.69
CA LEU A 661 24.37 37.29 5.56
C LEU A 661 23.82 36.77 6.90
N GLY A 662 24.23 37.37 8.03
CA GLY A 662 23.90 36.88 9.37
C GLY A 662 24.76 35.69 9.79
N ASN A 663 24.20 34.79 10.59
CA ASN A 663 24.88 33.57 11.03
C ASN A 663 24.53 32.39 10.13
N VAL A 664 25.25 31.28 10.29
CA VAL A 664 24.81 29.98 9.77
C VAL A 664 23.42 29.68 10.35
N PHE A 665 22.48 29.35 9.47
CA PHE A 665 21.08 29.17 9.84
C PHE A 665 20.93 28.03 10.85
N ASN A 666 20.58 28.38 12.08
CA ASN A 666 20.48 27.43 13.19
C ASN A 666 19.18 27.64 13.98
N PRO A 667 18.01 27.37 13.39
CA PRO A 667 16.72 27.61 14.04
C PRO A 667 16.46 26.64 15.21
N LEU A 668 17.29 25.59 15.32
CA LEU A 668 17.22 24.57 16.36
C LEU A 668 18.28 24.80 17.45
N ASN A 669 18.97 25.95 17.47
CA ASN A 669 19.96 26.29 18.50
C ASN A 669 20.97 25.17 18.81
N ILE A 670 21.41 24.42 17.79
CA ILE A 670 22.33 23.32 17.96
C ILE A 670 23.69 23.87 18.42
N THR A 671 24.20 23.39 19.54
CA THR A 671 25.37 23.94 20.25
C THR A 671 26.64 23.08 20.15
N GLN A 672 26.58 21.87 19.57
CA GLN A 672 27.72 20.95 19.53
C GLN A 672 28.65 21.19 18.32
N ASN A 673 29.96 21.00 18.54
CA ASN A 673 30.95 20.82 17.47
C ASN A 673 30.79 19.41 16.90
N ALA A 674 29.95 19.25 15.88
CA ALA A 674 29.70 17.95 15.26
C ALA A 674 30.95 17.41 14.53
N SER A 675 31.25 16.14 14.75
CA SER A 675 32.20 15.35 13.96
C SER A 675 31.53 14.90 12.65
N THR A 676 32.30 14.70 11.58
CA THR A 676 31.78 14.15 10.30
C THR A 676 31.19 12.74 10.43
N THR A 677 31.43 12.06 11.55
CA THR A 677 30.84 10.76 11.88
C THR A 677 29.51 10.86 12.64
N ASP A 678 29.10 12.06 13.02
CA ASP A 678 27.87 12.28 13.78
C ASP A 678 26.63 12.18 12.90
N THR A 679 25.51 12.00 13.58
CA THR A 679 24.18 11.95 12.96
C THR A 679 23.71 13.34 12.55
N ASP A 680 22.78 13.39 11.59
CA ASP A 680 22.32 14.64 10.95
C ASP A 680 21.74 15.66 11.95
N ASP A 681 21.24 15.22 13.10
CA ASP A 681 20.69 16.09 14.14
C ASP A 681 21.75 16.87 14.93
N LYS A 682 23.04 16.51 14.81
CA LYS A 682 24.15 17.23 15.47
C LYS A 682 24.65 18.43 14.68
N PHE A 683 24.28 18.54 13.40
CA PHE A 683 24.66 19.66 12.55
C PHE A 683 23.58 20.74 12.56
N MET A 684 24.01 22.01 12.58
CA MET A 684 23.10 23.13 12.35
C MET A 684 22.32 22.89 11.04
N VAL A 685 21.06 23.33 10.98
CA VAL A 685 20.23 23.14 9.77
C VAL A 685 20.93 23.71 8.53
N GLY A 686 21.59 24.86 8.66
CA GLY A 686 22.37 25.48 7.60
C GLY A 686 23.75 24.89 7.36
N ASP A 687 24.25 24.00 8.21
CA ASP A 687 25.55 23.37 8.01
C ASP A 687 25.42 22.20 7.02
N LEU A 688 26.01 22.34 5.84
CA LEU A 688 26.06 21.31 4.80
C LEU A 688 27.44 20.63 4.68
N SER A 689 28.33 20.87 5.64
CA SER A 689 29.73 20.43 5.61
C SER A 689 29.95 18.98 6.04
N SER A 690 28.97 18.35 6.69
CA SER A 690 29.06 17.03 7.35
C SER A 690 29.60 15.90 6.48
N ASN A 691 29.44 16.00 5.14
CA ASN A 691 29.76 14.94 4.19
C ASN A 691 30.86 15.30 3.16
N GLY A 692 31.53 16.45 3.33
CA GLY A 692 32.42 16.99 2.30
C GLY A 692 31.67 17.43 1.03
N ILE A 693 32.41 17.83 -0.01
CA ILE A 693 31.82 18.29 -1.28
C ILE A 693 31.44 17.08 -2.14
N GLN A 694 30.26 16.51 -1.90
CA GLN A 694 29.72 15.42 -2.71
C GLN A 694 28.93 15.98 -3.90
N THR A 695 28.72 15.15 -4.93
CA THR A 695 27.85 15.47 -6.07
C THR A 695 26.37 15.40 -5.69
N SER A 696 26.00 14.47 -4.80
CA SER A 696 24.66 14.37 -4.24
C SER A 696 24.65 13.63 -2.91
N TRP A 697 23.85 14.09 -1.95
CA TRP A 697 23.65 13.42 -0.67
C TRP A 697 22.28 13.74 -0.08
N ASN A 698 21.89 12.96 0.94
CA ASN A 698 20.63 13.14 1.64
C ASN A 698 20.85 13.88 2.96
N ARG A 699 19.86 14.69 3.35
CA ARG A 699 19.76 15.32 4.67
C ARG A 699 18.39 15.08 5.28
N TYR A 700 18.36 14.64 6.52
CA TYR A 700 17.13 14.33 7.26
C TYR A 700 16.67 15.49 8.14
N ASN A 701 17.54 16.47 8.38
CA ASN A 701 17.29 17.67 9.18
C ASN A 701 17.45 18.97 8.37
N LEU A 702 16.98 19.00 7.12
CA LEU A 702 17.09 20.17 6.22
C LEU A 702 15.75 20.53 5.55
N PRO A 703 14.78 21.10 6.28
CA PRO A 703 13.45 21.37 5.75
C PRO A 703 13.46 22.41 4.61
N LEU A 704 12.65 22.20 3.56
CA LEU A 704 12.44 23.19 2.50
C LEU A 704 11.12 23.97 2.66
N THR A 705 10.25 23.53 3.57
CA THR A 705 8.98 24.19 3.90
C THR A 705 8.78 24.28 5.41
N GLY A 706 7.88 25.17 5.86
CA GLY A 706 7.61 25.37 7.28
C GLY A 706 8.55 26.37 7.96
N LEU A 707 8.48 26.43 9.30
CA LEU A 707 9.15 27.44 10.12
C LEU A 707 10.68 27.32 10.12
N THR A 708 11.20 26.09 10.04
CA THR A 708 12.63 25.77 10.03
C THR A 708 13.19 25.63 8.61
N SER A 709 12.49 26.19 7.62
CA SER A 709 12.87 26.09 6.21
C SER A 709 14.12 26.92 5.86
N ILE A 710 14.95 26.37 4.96
CA ILE A 710 16.05 27.10 4.31
C ILE A 710 15.61 27.99 3.14
N ASN A 711 14.32 28.05 2.82
CA ASN A 711 13.82 28.89 1.73
C ASN A 711 14.05 30.38 2.03
N LYS A 712 14.40 31.15 0.98
CA LYS A 712 14.74 32.59 1.02
C LYS A 712 15.99 32.93 1.85
N ARG A 713 16.91 31.99 1.98
CA ARG A 713 18.21 32.12 2.65
C ARG A 713 19.38 32.08 1.67
N SER A 714 20.57 32.44 2.11
CA SER A 714 21.78 32.43 1.26
C SER A 714 22.55 31.14 1.38
N LEU A 715 22.89 30.49 0.27
CA LEU A 715 23.89 29.43 0.25
C LEU A 715 25.27 30.03 -0.02
N VAL A 716 26.23 29.74 0.84
CA VAL A 716 27.58 30.32 0.85
C VAL A 716 28.61 29.21 0.70
N VAL A 717 29.61 29.47 -0.13
CA VAL A 717 30.84 28.67 -0.22
C VAL A 717 31.87 29.35 0.68
N VAL A 718 32.32 28.68 1.72
CA VAL A 718 33.31 29.19 2.68
C VAL A 718 34.62 28.46 2.47
N ASP A 719 35.71 29.21 2.32
CA ASP A 719 37.08 28.68 2.32
C ASP A 719 37.51 28.46 3.78
N GLN A 720 37.81 27.22 4.17
CA GLN A 720 38.23 26.94 5.55
C GLN A 720 39.62 27.50 5.87
N ASP A 721 40.41 27.88 4.87
CA ASP A 721 41.74 28.45 5.06
C ASP A 721 41.71 29.99 5.19
N SER A 722 40.59 30.64 4.86
CA SER A 722 40.42 32.08 5.07
C SER A 722 39.83 32.32 6.45
N GLN A 723 40.60 32.96 7.34
CA GLN A 723 40.13 33.40 8.66
C GLN A 723 39.01 34.44 8.57
#